data_AF-A0A3C1X325-F1
#
_entry.id   AF-A0A3C1X325-F1
#
_cell.length_a   1.000
_cell.length_b   1.000
_cell.length_c   1.000
_cell.angle_alpha   90.00
_cell.angle_beta   90.00
_cell.angle_gamma   90.00
#
_symmetry.space_group_name_H-M   'P 1'
#
loop_
_entity.id
_entity.type
_entity.pdbx_description
1 polymer ?
#
loop_
_entity_poly.entity_id
_entity_poly.type
_entity_poly.pdbx_seq_one_letter_code
_entity_poly.pdbx_strand_id
1 'polypeptide(L)'
;MNTLAPAVAKRLGLSTESPGIFRELLGVEHLSKIVIVDQNPIGTTPASNPATYVGVFDEIRELFCRMPDARVRGYRPGRFSFNRPGGRCEDCEGMGQKKIEMHFLPDVWVECPTCRGRRFTTETLAVKFNDCSIADVLEMSVTKALQLFASVPKIRGPLATLDAIGLGYLTLGQSAPTLSGGEAQRIKLAAELCRPNRGRSLYLLDEPTTGLHFDDILKLLSVLNSLVDQGNTIVVIEHNLDVIKTADWVIDLGPEAGAGGGRIVVAGTPEAVAQYGTEVAPSDTTAATTGKKSRRRTQPAAEINRPRSWTGELLAPVLAESRTEQIATFDPASVTEKRSGDVSIEQLGRAAKLPWETDGRKWHTQDRIAHNGQPCHWEGRALQLVINLLEQNAAFAPANWNDRSTVEVRATKGPGWFLHARTAAEWLLTLCFRVRRDKFNAETLDAELGLPPLDEMKEIPVYGREPRVKARNLRSGWQEVTIRIWNHAEVDTPEFRRFLQQASQSFLDLVKAESGDPESLLPWKKLGRKWHLLHKGFPGNGRIQWYFDLLPGLLIFLESALADFEADYAMQTKINWRNRDTEKPVAELHTKRSDGVEICLFCAPGEITLGRFATLGSVRSITPSNDCDEVRIRLSQAQHVEDPLLSTFLIDAISVLARR
;
A
#
# COMPACT_ATOMS: atom_id res chain seq x y z
N MET A 1 19.40 28.09 -11.65
CA MET A 1 18.24 27.18 -11.47
C MET A 1 17.01 27.50 -12.33
N ASN A 2 16.64 28.76 -12.54
CA ASN A 2 15.35 29.18 -13.16
C ASN A 2 15.12 28.83 -14.64
N THR A 3 16.13 28.33 -15.36
CA THR A 3 16.00 27.93 -16.77
C THR A 3 16.03 26.41 -16.92
N LEU A 4 17.15 25.78 -16.56
CA LEU A 4 17.34 24.34 -16.75
C LEU A 4 16.31 23.52 -15.98
N ALA A 5 16.04 23.87 -14.71
CA ALA A 5 15.19 23.05 -13.87
C ALA A 5 13.72 23.04 -14.34
N PRO A 6 13.09 24.21 -14.60
CA PRO A 6 11.74 24.24 -15.18
C PRO A 6 11.69 23.65 -16.59
N ALA A 7 12.74 23.81 -17.40
CA ALA A 7 12.76 23.28 -18.77
C ALA A 7 12.74 21.73 -18.78
N VAL A 8 13.57 21.10 -17.95
CA VAL A 8 13.60 19.65 -17.77
C VAL A 8 12.29 19.16 -17.13
N ALA A 9 11.84 19.80 -16.05
CA ALA A 9 10.62 19.41 -15.36
C ALA A 9 9.39 19.46 -16.28
N LYS A 10 9.27 20.51 -17.10
CA LYS A 10 8.18 20.67 -18.08
C LYS A 10 8.21 19.59 -19.16
N ARG A 11 9.40 19.25 -19.66
CA ARG A 11 9.56 18.21 -20.71
C ARG A 11 9.36 16.79 -20.17
N LEU A 12 9.58 16.57 -18.86
CA LEU A 12 9.22 15.35 -18.14
C LEU A 12 7.75 15.31 -17.69
N GLY A 13 6.96 16.36 -17.92
CA GLY A 13 5.56 16.45 -17.49
C GLY A 13 5.36 16.64 -15.99
N LEU A 14 6.38 17.12 -15.27
CA LEU A 14 6.38 17.29 -13.80
C LEU A 14 5.97 18.68 -13.33
N SER A 15 6.07 19.71 -14.19
CA SER A 15 5.74 21.10 -13.85
C SER A 15 5.19 21.85 -15.06
N THR A 16 4.38 22.88 -14.79
CA THR A 16 3.85 23.81 -15.80
C THR A 16 4.61 25.13 -15.84
N GLU A 17 5.60 25.34 -14.96
CA GLU A 17 6.40 26.56 -14.91
C GLU A 17 7.14 26.80 -16.23
N SER A 18 7.18 28.07 -16.63
CA SER A 18 7.87 28.48 -17.86
C SER A 18 9.36 28.70 -17.58
N PRO A 19 10.26 27.97 -18.26
CA PRO A 19 11.69 28.21 -18.16
C PRO A 19 12.09 29.58 -18.70
N GLY A 20 13.26 30.08 -18.27
CA GLY A 20 13.93 31.21 -18.91
C GLY A 20 14.25 30.98 -20.40
N ILE A 21 14.81 31.99 -21.07
CA ILE A 21 15.04 31.95 -22.52
C ILE A 21 16.16 30.95 -22.87
N PHE A 22 15.87 30.00 -23.75
CA PHE A 22 16.84 29.11 -24.39
C PHE A 22 16.34 28.72 -25.79
N ARG A 23 17.23 28.22 -26.65
CA ARG A 23 16.88 27.83 -28.02
C ARG A 23 16.27 26.43 -28.10
N GLU A 24 16.99 25.44 -27.58
CA GLU A 24 16.59 24.03 -27.60
C GLU A 24 17.21 23.29 -26.40
N LEU A 25 16.52 22.24 -25.93
CA LEU A 25 16.97 21.35 -24.87
C LEU A 25 16.94 19.91 -25.38
N LEU A 26 18.12 19.29 -25.48
CA LEU A 26 18.34 17.94 -26.00
C LEU A 26 18.73 16.97 -24.88
N GLY A 27 18.53 15.66 -25.07
CA GLY A 27 18.99 14.61 -24.15
C GLY A 27 18.12 14.40 -22.90
N VAL A 28 16.94 15.04 -22.81
CA VAL A 28 16.01 14.89 -21.68
C VAL A 28 15.46 13.46 -21.59
N GLU A 29 15.40 12.75 -22.71
CA GLU A 29 15.03 11.34 -22.79
C GLU A 29 15.92 10.42 -21.96
N HIS A 30 17.14 10.84 -21.58
CA HIS A 30 18.01 10.09 -20.68
C HIS A 30 17.63 10.24 -19.21
N LEU A 31 16.86 11.27 -18.87
CA LEU A 31 16.45 11.58 -17.50
C LEU A 31 15.04 11.05 -17.21
N SER A 32 14.81 10.68 -15.95
CA SER A 32 13.52 10.22 -15.44
C SER A 32 12.96 11.15 -14.36
N LYS A 33 13.85 11.91 -13.70
CA LYS A 33 13.53 12.77 -12.58
C LYS A 33 14.51 13.95 -12.56
N ILE A 34 14.04 15.09 -12.11
CA ILE A 34 14.88 16.23 -11.72
C ILE A 34 14.59 16.59 -10.27
N VAL A 35 15.65 16.88 -9.52
CA VAL A 35 15.59 17.24 -8.10
C VAL A 35 16.40 18.51 -7.88
N ILE A 36 15.78 19.50 -7.27
CA ILE A 36 16.42 20.74 -6.86
C ILE A 36 16.66 20.66 -5.36
N VAL A 37 17.90 20.84 -4.94
CA VAL A 37 18.30 20.81 -3.53
C VAL A 37 18.84 22.18 -3.16
N ASP A 38 17.90 23.04 -2.72
CA ASP A 38 18.14 24.41 -2.29
C ASP A 38 18.17 24.53 -0.75
N GLN A 39 18.55 25.72 -0.27
CA GLN A 39 18.59 26.07 1.15
C GLN A 39 17.23 26.52 1.72
N ASN A 40 16.15 26.43 0.94
CA ASN A 40 14.82 26.80 1.44
C ASN A 40 14.43 25.90 2.63
N PRO A 41 13.65 26.40 3.61
CA PRO A 41 13.24 25.59 4.75
C PRO A 41 12.52 24.30 4.32
N ILE A 42 12.78 23.18 5.01
CA ILE A 42 12.07 21.91 4.78
C ILE A 42 10.58 21.97 5.18
N GLY A 43 10.19 23.01 5.91
CA GLY A 43 8.83 23.30 6.30
C GLY A 43 8.75 24.60 7.09
N THR A 44 7.57 25.21 7.11
CA THR A 44 7.32 26.49 7.78
C THR A 44 6.73 26.35 9.19
N THR A 45 6.43 25.12 9.62
CA THR A 45 5.80 24.83 10.91
C THR A 45 6.63 23.85 11.73
N PRO A 46 6.51 23.87 13.08
CA PRO A 46 7.14 22.89 13.98
C PRO A 46 6.72 21.42 13.76
N ALA A 47 5.66 21.19 12.99
CA ALA A 47 5.23 19.85 12.58
C ALA A 47 6.20 19.20 11.58
N SER A 48 6.94 20.01 10.80
CA SER A 48 8.02 19.51 9.96
C SER A 48 9.31 19.43 10.78
N ASN A 49 10.00 18.31 10.68
CA ASN A 49 11.26 18.03 11.37
C ASN A 49 12.06 16.98 10.58
N PRO A 50 13.35 16.75 10.90
CA PRO A 50 14.18 15.79 10.18
C PRO A 50 13.56 14.38 10.07
N ALA A 51 12.95 13.88 11.15
CA ALA A 51 12.37 12.53 11.17
C ALA A 51 11.14 12.38 10.24
N THR A 52 10.27 13.39 10.21
CA THR A 52 9.10 13.41 9.31
C THR A 52 9.50 13.62 7.86
N TYR A 53 10.49 14.46 7.59
CA TYR A 53 10.90 14.80 6.22
C TYR A 53 11.56 13.62 5.50
N VAL A 54 12.46 12.91 6.19
CA VAL A 54 13.09 11.69 5.66
C VAL A 54 12.10 10.50 5.64
N GLY A 55 11.03 10.57 6.43
CA GLY A 55 9.99 9.54 6.50
C GLY A 55 10.25 8.44 7.53
N VAL A 56 11.36 8.51 8.28
CA VAL A 56 11.71 7.52 9.32
C VAL A 56 10.72 7.53 10.49
N PHE A 57 10.05 8.66 10.75
CA PHE A 57 9.08 8.76 11.83
C PHE A 57 7.89 7.80 11.65
N ASP A 58 7.54 7.44 10.42
CA ASP A 58 6.43 6.51 10.14
C ASP A 58 6.76 5.10 10.59
N GLU A 59 7.99 4.65 10.34
CA GLU A 59 8.49 3.35 10.81
C GLU A 59 8.63 3.30 12.34
N ILE A 60 9.06 4.42 12.96
CA ILE A 60 9.08 4.56 14.42
C ILE A 60 7.66 4.43 15.00
N ARG A 61 6.66 5.11 14.41
CA ARG A 61 5.26 5.01 14.86
C ARG A 61 4.70 3.59 14.72
N GLU A 62 5.05 2.90 13.64
CA GLU A 62 4.67 1.50 13.46
C GLU A 62 5.32 0.60 14.53
N LEU A 63 6.59 0.82 14.85
CA LEU A 63 7.28 0.10 15.92
C LEU A 63 6.60 0.31 17.29
N PHE A 64 6.30 1.56 17.67
CA PHE A 64 5.63 1.84 18.95
C PHE A 64 4.24 1.20 19.05
N CYS A 65 3.54 1.02 17.93
CA CYS A 65 2.26 0.30 17.87
C CYS A 65 2.39 -1.19 18.22
N ARG A 66 3.58 -1.78 18.06
CA ARG A 66 3.85 -3.20 18.33
C ARG A 66 4.25 -3.47 19.77
N MET A 67 4.50 -2.43 20.57
CA MET A 67 4.81 -2.58 21.98
C MET A 67 3.65 -3.23 22.75
N PRO A 68 3.90 -4.09 23.75
CA PRO A 68 2.85 -4.78 24.51
C PRO A 68 1.79 -3.81 25.04
N ASP A 69 2.21 -2.72 25.68
CA ASP A 69 1.28 -1.71 26.24
C ASP A 69 0.39 -1.06 25.16
N ALA A 70 0.96 -0.77 24.00
CA ALA A 70 0.22 -0.23 22.86
C ALA A 70 -0.79 -1.25 22.33
N ARG A 71 -0.41 -2.54 22.22
CA ARG A 71 -1.30 -3.62 21.77
C ARG A 71 -2.47 -3.82 22.73
N VAL A 72 -2.20 -3.82 24.04
CA VAL A 72 -3.23 -3.91 25.09
C VAL A 72 -4.24 -2.76 24.96
N ARG A 73 -3.73 -1.54 24.89
CA ARG A 73 -4.56 -0.33 24.73
C ARG A 73 -5.16 -0.17 23.33
N GLY A 74 -4.80 -1.02 22.38
CA GLY A 74 -5.32 -0.99 21.01
C GLY A 74 -4.85 0.20 20.19
N TYR A 75 -3.74 0.82 20.58
CA TYR A 75 -3.18 1.95 19.86
C TYR A 75 -2.79 1.53 18.44
N ARG A 76 -2.89 2.51 17.54
CA ARG A 76 -2.54 2.42 16.12
C ARG A 76 -1.45 3.45 15.84
N PRO A 77 -0.74 3.36 14.70
CA PRO A 77 0.31 4.32 14.37
C PRO A 77 -0.16 5.78 14.37
N GLY A 78 -1.47 6.01 14.18
CA GLY A 78 -2.10 7.33 14.30
C GLY A 78 -2.07 7.94 15.71
N ARG A 79 -2.11 7.13 16.78
CA ARG A 79 -1.98 7.59 18.17
C ARG A 79 -0.61 8.22 18.42
N PHE A 80 0.42 7.67 17.77
CA PHE A 80 1.81 8.11 17.87
C PHE A 80 2.15 9.22 16.85
N SER A 81 1.16 9.76 16.14
CA SER A 81 1.34 10.89 15.24
C SER A 81 0.92 12.17 15.94
N PHE A 82 1.85 13.11 16.11
CA PHE A 82 1.51 14.44 16.65
C PHE A 82 0.67 15.28 15.66
N ASN A 83 0.58 14.88 14.39
CA ASN A 83 -0.23 15.54 13.36
C ASN A 83 -1.69 15.10 13.36
N ARG A 84 -2.08 14.08 14.14
CA ARG A 84 -3.44 13.56 14.18
C ARG A 84 -4.03 13.63 15.59
N PRO A 85 -5.33 13.96 15.71
CA PRO A 85 -5.99 13.96 17.00
C PRO A 85 -6.00 12.56 17.62
N GLY A 86 -6.04 12.52 18.95
CA GLY A 86 -6.17 11.28 19.73
C GLY A 86 -5.03 11.07 20.70
N GLY A 87 -3.77 11.04 20.24
CA GLY A 87 -2.60 10.87 21.13
C GLY A 87 -1.71 12.09 21.27
N ARG A 88 -1.90 13.10 20.43
CA ARG A 88 -1.21 14.39 20.51
C ARG A 88 -1.74 15.24 21.66
N CYS A 89 -0.95 16.21 22.10
CA CYS A 89 -1.43 17.27 22.97
C CYS A 89 -2.39 18.18 22.19
N GLU A 90 -3.67 18.22 22.59
CA GLU A 90 -4.66 19.05 21.90
C GLU A 90 -4.47 20.55 22.17
N ASP A 91 -3.85 20.93 23.29
CA ASP A 91 -3.62 22.34 23.63
C ASP A 91 -2.68 23.06 22.65
N CYS A 92 -1.70 22.35 22.10
CA CYS A 92 -0.80 22.87 21.05
C CYS A 92 -1.00 22.16 19.71
N GLU A 93 -2.08 21.40 19.56
CA GLU A 93 -2.37 20.58 18.38
C GLU A 93 -1.20 19.67 17.94
N GLY A 94 -0.38 19.23 18.89
CA GLY A 94 0.80 18.40 18.66
C GLY A 94 2.05 19.13 18.18
N MET A 95 2.02 20.46 18.04
CA MET A 95 3.19 21.26 17.64
C MET A 95 4.28 21.28 18.72
N GLY A 96 3.93 21.02 19.99
CA GLY A 96 4.83 21.18 21.15
C GLY A 96 5.11 22.64 21.51
N GLN A 97 4.79 23.56 20.62
CA GLN A 97 4.96 24.99 20.75
C GLN A 97 3.64 25.70 20.35
N LYS A 98 3.41 26.88 20.90
CA LYS A 98 2.32 27.79 20.51
C LYS A 98 2.91 29.00 19.80
N LYS A 99 2.28 29.39 18.70
CA LYS A 99 2.64 30.60 17.96
C LYS A 99 2.03 31.80 18.68
N ILE A 100 2.86 32.75 19.07
CA ILE A 100 2.42 34.05 19.59
C ILE A 100 2.54 35.05 18.46
N GLU A 101 1.40 35.58 18.03
CA GLU A 101 1.36 36.63 17.03
C GLU A 101 1.77 37.97 17.65
N MET A 102 2.72 38.63 16.99
CA MET A 102 3.28 39.89 17.46
C MET A 102 3.00 40.97 16.41
N HIS A 103 2.38 42.09 16.79
CA HIS A 103 1.93 43.10 15.82
C HIS A 103 3.06 43.79 15.04
N PHE A 104 4.27 43.86 15.60
CA PHE A 104 5.40 44.61 15.03
C PHE A 104 6.70 43.80 14.93
N LEU A 105 6.70 42.56 15.42
CA LEU A 105 7.85 41.67 15.41
C LEU A 105 7.47 40.36 14.73
N PRO A 106 8.43 39.60 14.21
CA PRO A 106 8.16 38.26 13.72
C PRO A 106 7.50 37.40 14.81
N ASP A 107 6.53 36.59 14.40
CA ASP A 107 5.84 35.69 15.32
C ASP A 107 6.82 34.75 16.01
N VAL A 108 6.61 34.51 17.31
CA VAL A 108 7.51 33.71 18.13
C VAL A 108 6.81 32.41 18.52
N TRP A 109 7.55 31.30 18.44
CA TRP A 109 7.10 30.01 18.93
C TRP A 109 7.55 29.84 20.38
N VAL A 110 6.59 29.72 21.30
CA VAL A 110 6.85 29.49 22.72
C VAL A 110 6.46 28.07 23.07
N GLU A 111 7.22 27.44 23.97
CA GLU A 111 6.93 26.08 24.42
C GLU A 111 5.52 25.96 25.01
N CYS A 112 4.81 24.88 24.67
CA CYS A 112 3.46 24.64 25.18
C CYS A 112 3.52 24.34 26.70
N PRO A 113 2.78 25.07 27.55
CA PRO A 113 2.82 24.88 29.01
C PRO A 113 2.22 23.53 29.44
N THR A 114 1.30 22.98 28.65
CA THR A 114 0.57 21.75 28.95
C THR A 114 1.45 20.51 28.75
N CYS A 115 2.08 20.38 27.58
CA CYS A 115 2.91 19.22 27.27
C CYS A 115 4.41 19.45 27.44
N ARG A 116 4.85 20.69 27.69
CA ARG A 116 6.28 21.05 27.83
C ARG A 116 7.14 20.54 26.67
N GLY A 117 6.74 20.89 25.45
CA GLY A 117 7.43 20.46 24.23
C GLY A 117 7.24 19.00 23.82
N ARG A 118 6.70 18.12 24.69
CA ARG A 118 6.60 16.67 24.45
C ARG A 118 5.63 16.25 23.34
N ARG A 119 4.76 17.15 22.85
CA ARG A 119 3.78 16.95 21.75
C ARG A 119 2.66 15.92 21.97
N PHE A 120 2.73 15.07 22.99
CA PHE A 120 1.80 13.96 23.21
C PHE A 120 1.14 13.99 24.58
N THR A 121 0.04 13.25 24.73
CA THR A 121 -0.62 13.03 26.03
C THR A 121 0.16 12.05 26.90
N THR A 122 -0.03 12.12 28.22
CA THR A 122 0.64 11.25 29.20
C THR A 122 0.39 9.76 28.93
N GLU A 123 -0.80 9.38 28.46
CA GLU A 123 -1.14 8.00 28.15
C GLU A 123 -0.35 7.48 26.94
N THR A 124 -0.09 8.34 25.97
CA THR A 124 0.72 8.00 24.79
C THR A 124 2.20 7.87 25.18
N LEU A 125 2.69 8.74 26.06
CA LEU A 125 4.07 8.71 26.58
C LEU A 125 4.37 7.53 27.50
N ALA A 126 3.33 6.90 28.06
CA ALA A 126 3.49 5.69 28.88
C ALA A 126 3.99 4.48 28.08
N VAL A 127 3.79 4.46 26.75
CA VAL A 127 4.32 3.39 25.89
C VAL A 127 5.79 3.67 25.61
N LYS A 128 6.65 2.70 25.95
CA LYS A 128 8.10 2.83 25.84
C LYS A 128 8.71 1.72 25.00
N PHE A 129 9.80 2.05 24.31
CA PHE A 129 10.72 1.11 23.67
C PHE A 129 12.11 1.31 24.29
N ASN A 130 12.69 0.26 24.89
CA ASN A 130 13.94 0.34 25.66
C ASN A 130 13.97 1.54 26.63
N ASP A 131 12.91 1.66 27.45
CA ASP A 131 12.68 2.75 28.42
C ASP A 131 12.47 4.17 27.86
N CYS A 132 12.55 4.35 26.55
CA CYS A 132 12.31 5.62 25.86
C CYS A 132 10.86 5.69 25.33
N SER A 133 10.15 6.77 25.66
CA SER A 133 8.87 7.10 25.02
C SER A 133 9.10 7.69 23.62
N ILE A 134 8.02 7.85 22.84
CA ILE A 134 8.13 8.45 21.51
C ILE A 134 8.60 9.91 21.53
N ALA A 135 8.30 10.66 22.61
CA ALA A 135 8.81 12.02 22.77
C ALA A 135 10.30 12.02 23.10
N ASP A 136 10.76 11.10 23.95
CA ASP A 136 12.20 10.94 24.24
C ASP A 136 12.97 10.64 22.95
N VAL A 137 12.43 9.78 22.07
CA VAL A 137 13.03 9.50 20.76
C VAL A 137 13.13 10.75 19.88
N LEU A 138 12.12 11.62 19.87
CA LEU A 138 12.16 12.87 19.12
C LEU A 138 13.16 13.88 19.69
N GLU A 139 13.42 13.84 21.00
CA GLU A 139 14.40 14.71 21.68
C GLU A 139 15.85 14.20 21.54
N MET A 140 16.04 12.93 21.13
CA MET A 140 17.37 12.36 20.91
C MET A 140 18.02 12.89 19.63
N SER A 141 19.34 13.06 19.69
CA SER A 141 20.18 13.31 18.51
C SER A 141 20.15 12.11 17.55
N VAL A 142 20.29 12.34 16.24
CA VAL A 142 20.33 11.30 15.21
C VAL A 142 21.30 10.17 15.56
N THR A 143 22.53 10.47 16.02
CA THR A 143 23.52 9.45 16.39
C THR A 143 23.06 8.54 17.54
N LYS A 144 22.42 9.12 18.57
CA LYS A 144 21.85 8.36 19.70
C LYS A 144 20.65 7.51 19.26
N ALA A 145 19.79 8.06 18.39
CA ALA A 145 18.68 7.30 17.84
C ALA A 145 19.16 6.14 16.96
N LEU A 146 20.23 6.34 16.18
CA LEU A 146 20.87 5.29 15.38
C LEU A 146 21.35 4.13 16.25
N GLN A 147 21.94 4.41 17.42
CA GLN A 147 22.33 3.40 18.40
C GLN A 147 21.12 2.67 18.98
N LEU A 148 20.06 3.41 19.37
CA LEU A 148 18.83 2.84 19.93
C LEU A 148 18.13 1.87 18.95
N PHE A 149 18.12 2.20 17.65
CA PHE A 149 17.45 1.42 16.60
C PHE A 149 18.42 0.58 15.76
N ALA A 150 19.61 0.28 16.27
CA ALA A 150 20.64 -0.46 15.53
C ALA A 150 20.16 -1.82 15.01
N SER A 151 19.27 -2.50 15.76
CA SER A 151 18.70 -3.80 15.40
C SER A 151 17.47 -3.74 14.48
N VAL A 152 17.05 -2.54 14.03
CA VAL A 152 15.84 -2.35 13.22
C VAL A 152 16.20 -1.72 11.86
N PRO A 153 16.46 -2.53 10.81
CA PRO A 153 17.01 -2.06 9.53
C PRO A 153 16.22 -0.94 8.85
N LYS A 154 14.89 -1.02 8.88
CA LYS A 154 13.99 -0.01 8.29
C LYS A 154 14.15 1.37 8.91
N ILE A 155 14.57 1.45 10.17
CA ILE A 155 14.83 2.70 10.90
C ILE A 155 16.32 3.05 10.82
N ARG A 156 17.21 2.06 10.97
CA ARG A 156 18.67 2.21 10.90
C ARG A 156 19.14 2.88 9.61
N GLY A 157 18.64 2.45 8.45
CA GLY A 157 19.06 2.99 7.15
C GLY A 157 18.91 4.52 7.07
N PRO A 158 17.69 5.07 7.19
CA PRO A 158 17.47 6.51 7.18
C PRO A 158 18.27 7.30 8.22
N LEU A 159 18.41 6.77 9.44
CA LEU A 159 19.18 7.41 10.51
C LEU A 159 20.68 7.44 10.19
N ALA A 160 21.22 6.36 9.65
CA ALA A 160 22.62 6.31 9.25
C ALA A 160 22.92 7.24 8.07
N THR A 161 21.98 7.41 7.15
CA THR A 161 22.10 8.40 6.06
C THR A 161 22.19 9.83 6.62
N LEU A 162 21.36 10.17 7.60
CA LEU A 162 21.43 11.48 8.29
C LEU A 162 22.73 11.67 9.06
N ASP A 163 23.25 10.61 9.69
CA ASP A 163 24.54 10.66 10.41
C ASP A 163 25.71 10.83 9.43
N ALA A 164 25.72 10.08 8.33
CA ALA A 164 26.76 10.08 7.30
C ALA A 164 26.92 11.44 6.60
N ILE A 165 25.81 12.16 6.38
CA ILE A 165 25.84 13.52 5.81
C ILE A 165 26.21 14.61 6.84
N GLY A 166 26.56 14.21 8.07
CA GLY A 166 27.03 15.10 9.12
C GLY A 166 25.94 15.72 10.01
N LEU A 167 24.71 15.19 9.98
CA LEU A 167 23.59 15.68 10.80
C LEU A 167 23.38 14.86 12.08
N GLY A 168 24.39 14.09 12.52
CA GLY A 168 24.34 13.26 13.72
C GLY A 168 23.95 14.01 15.00
N TYR A 169 24.34 15.29 15.09
CA TYR A 169 24.10 16.16 16.24
C TYR A 169 22.66 16.69 16.34
N LEU A 170 21.91 16.74 15.23
CA LEU A 170 20.54 17.26 15.22
C LEU A 170 19.60 16.33 15.97
N THR A 171 18.62 16.90 16.66
CA THR A 171 17.53 16.10 17.24
C THR A 171 16.50 15.71 16.19
N LEU A 172 15.94 14.51 16.31
CA LEU A 172 14.96 14.00 15.34
C LEU A 172 13.70 14.86 15.20
N GLY A 173 13.28 15.45 16.32
CA GLY A 173 12.11 16.31 16.44
C GLY A 173 12.40 17.80 16.27
N GLN A 174 13.62 18.21 15.91
CA GLN A 174 13.97 19.63 15.76
C GLN A 174 13.03 20.32 14.78
N SER A 175 12.41 21.41 15.23
CA SER A 175 11.43 22.17 14.44
C SER A 175 12.08 22.73 13.16
N ALA A 176 11.44 22.50 12.00
CA ALA A 176 11.96 22.97 10.72
C ALA A 176 12.30 24.47 10.65
N PRO A 177 11.53 25.39 11.26
CA PRO A 177 11.86 26.82 11.26
C PRO A 177 13.16 27.18 12.01
N THR A 178 13.68 26.30 12.87
CA THR A 178 14.91 26.54 13.63
C THR A 178 16.15 25.93 12.97
N LEU A 179 16.00 25.29 11.80
CA LEU A 179 17.10 24.74 11.03
C LEU A 179 17.75 25.83 10.17
N SER A 180 19.07 25.79 10.08
CA SER A 180 19.84 26.58 9.12
C SER A 180 19.57 26.13 7.68
N GLY A 181 19.85 27.00 6.71
CA GLY A 181 19.73 26.67 5.28
C GLY A 181 20.54 25.44 4.87
N GLY A 182 21.80 25.34 5.35
CA GLY A 182 22.67 24.19 5.10
C GLY A 182 22.21 22.88 5.78
N GLU A 183 21.56 22.95 6.95
CA GLU A 183 20.92 21.78 7.57
C GLU A 183 19.69 21.33 6.76
N ALA A 184 18.83 22.28 6.37
CA ALA A 184 17.67 22.00 5.54
C ALA A 184 18.06 21.35 4.20
N GLN A 185 19.12 21.86 3.57
CA GLN A 185 19.67 21.32 2.32
C GLN A 185 20.17 19.88 2.50
N ARG A 186 20.96 19.61 3.55
CA ARG A 186 21.47 18.26 3.85
C ARG A 186 20.35 17.26 4.18
N ILE A 187 19.28 17.70 4.87
CA ILE A 187 18.11 16.84 5.12
C ILE A 187 17.41 16.46 3.81
N LYS A 188 17.28 17.39 2.86
CA LYS A 188 16.72 17.10 1.52
C LYS A 188 17.56 16.07 0.77
N LEU A 189 18.88 16.20 0.81
CA LEU A 189 19.80 15.26 0.19
C LEU A 189 19.71 13.87 0.84
N ALA A 190 19.63 13.79 2.17
CA ALA A 190 19.43 12.55 2.90
C ALA A 190 18.09 11.87 2.54
N ALA A 191 17.02 12.65 2.40
CA ALA A 191 15.71 12.13 1.98
C ALA A 191 15.74 11.53 0.56
N GLU A 192 16.55 12.09 -0.34
CA GLU A 192 16.74 11.57 -1.69
C GLU A 192 17.57 10.28 -1.73
N LEU A 193 18.61 10.17 -0.90
CA LEU A 193 19.37 8.92 -0.72
C LEU A 193 18.51 7.78 -0.17
N CYS A 194 17.50 8.09 0.65
CA CYS A 194 16.60 7.08 1.20
C CYS A 194 15.54 6.60 0.19
N ARG A 195 15.37 7.28 -0.95
CA ARG A 195 14.36 6.92 -1.96
C ARG A 195 14.91 5.87 -2.92
N PRO A 196 14.07 4.95 -3.42
CA PRO A 196 14.49 4.01 -4.46
C PRO A 196 14.99 4.76 -5.70
N ASN A 197 16.22 4.46 -6.10
CA ASN A 197 16.89 5.12 -7.21
C ASN A 197 16.93 4.22 -8.46
N ARG A 198 16.79 4.81 -9.64
CA ARG A 198 16.86 4.13 -10.96
C ARG A 198 18.03 4.60 -11.81
N GLY A 199 18.96 5.41 -11.26
CA GLY A 199 20.19 5.85 -11.91
C GLY A 199 19.96 6.75 -13.13
N ARG A 200 18.88 7.55 -13.12
CA ARG A 200 18.50 8.45 -14.23
C ARG A 200 17.90 9.74 -13.68
N SER A 201 18.41 10.22 -12.55
CA SER A 201 17.95 11.46 -11.91
C SER A 201 18.99 12.55 -12.08
N LEU A 202 18.54 13.77 -12.36
CA LEU A 202 19.37 14.97 -12.36
C LEU A 202 19.19 15.74 -11.05
N TYR A 203 20.25 15.86 -10.26
CA TYR A 203 20.29 16.66 -9.04
C TYR A 203 20.94 18.01 -9.33
N LEU A 204 20.28 19.10 -8.97
CA LEU A 204 20.81 20.47 -9.07
C LEU A 204 21.02 21.04 -7.66
N LEU A 205 22.26 21.41 -7.34
CA LEU A 205 22.63 21.99 -6.06
C LEU A 205 23.20 23.39 -6.28
N ASP A 206 22.74 24.36 -5.49
CA ASP A 206 23.24 25.72 -5.47
C ASP A 206 24.10 25.91 -4.21
N GLU A 207 25.40 26.17 -4.40
CA GLU A 207 26.41 26.39 -3.35
C GLU A 207 26.22 25.54 -2.08
N PRO A 208 26.27 24.19 -2.20
CA PRO A 208 25.99 23.31 -1.08
C PRO A 208 27.06 23.34 0.02
N THR A 209 28.21 23.98 -0.20
CA THR A 209 29.24 24.14 0.84
C THR A 209 29.16 25.43 1.64
N THR A 210 28.19 26.31 1.33
CA THR A 210 28.05 27.58 2.05
C THR A 210 27.79 27.35 3.54
N GLY A 211 28.74 27.81 4.37
CA GLY A 211 28.69 27.69 5.82
C GLY A 211 29.10 26.32 6.38
N LEU A 212 29.67 25.42 5.57
CA LEU A 212 30.17 24.13 6.03
C LEU A 212 31.65 24.19 6.46
N HIS A 213 31.97 23.45 7.53
CA HIS A 213 33.35 23.17 7.91
C HIS A 213 33.99 22.17 6.94
N PHE A 214 35.32 22.16 6.81
CA PHE A 214 36.06 21.27 5.90
C PHE A 214 35.68 19.78 6.07
N ASP A 215 35.53 19.32 7.31
CA ASP A 215 35.12 17.93 7.60
C ASP A 215 33.72 17.60 7.08
N ASP A 216 32.80 18.58 7.06
CA ASP A 216 31.44 18.38 6.55
C ASP A 216 31.37 18.44 5.03
N ILE A 217 32.30 19.17 4.39
CA ILE A 217 32.48 19.14 2.93
C ILE A 217 32.87 17.73 2.48
N LEU A 218 33.80 17.07 3.19
CA LEU A 218 34.20 15.69 2.88
C LEU A 218 33.02 14.70 2.97
N LYS A 219 32.18 14.84 4.01
CA LYS A 219 30.97 14.02 4.17
C LYS A 219 29.96 14.28 3.05
N LEU A 220 29.75 15.55 2.70
CA LEU A 220 28.88 15.93 1.59
C LEU A 220 29.37 15.32 0.28
N LEU A 221 30.67 15.44 -0.03
CA LEU A 221 31.27 14.88 -1.24
C LEU A 221 31.14 13.35 -1.28
N SER A 222 31.32 12.66 -0.15
CA SER A 222 31.11 11.20 -0.06
C SER A 222 29.68 10.80 -0.46
N VAL A 223 28.68 11.58 -0.04
CA VAL A 223 27.27 11.39 -0.38
C VAL A 223 26.97 11.73 -1.84
N LEU A 224 27.51 12.84 -2.36
CA LEU A 224 27.30 13.22 -3.77
C LEU A 224 27.87 12.16 -4.70
N ASN A 225 29.09 11.67 -4.42
CA ASN A 225 29.69 10.59 -5.21
C ASN A 225 28.87 9.29 -5.13
N SER A 226 28.30 8.95 -3.97
CA SER A 226 27.38 7.80 -3.85
C SER A 226 26.18 7.90 -4.80
N LEU A 227 25.60 9.10 -4.97
CA LEU A 227 24.50 9.31 -5.91
C LEU A 227 24.94 9.18 -7.37
N VAL A 228 26.16 9.62 -7.70
CA VAL A 228 26.75 9.46 -9.04
C VAL A 228 27.04 7.99 -9.33
N ASP A 229 27.61 7.24 -8.38
CA ASP A 229 27.88 5.79 -8.50
C ASP A 229 26.62 4.97 -8.78
N GLN A 230 25.46 5.44 -8.30
CA GLN A 230 24.16 4.84 -8.58
C GLN A 230 23.62 5.20 -9.99
N GLY A 231 24.38 5.91 -10.82
CA GLY A 231 24.05 6.30 -12.19
C GLY A 231 23.39 7.67 -12.34
N ASN A 232 23.25 8.46 -11.27
CA ASN A 232 22.65 9.79 -11.39
C ASN A 232 23.63 10.83 -11.91
N THR A 233 23.09 11.97 -12.34
CA THR A 233 23.88 13.15 -12.68
C THR A 233 23.67 14.21 -11.61
N ILE A 234 24.78 14.81 -11.14
CA ILE A 234 24.75 15.92 -10.19
C ILE A 234 25.40 17.12 -10.85
N VAL A 235 24.70 18.24 -10.84
CA VAL A 235 25.25 19.54 -11.25
C VAL A 235 25.26 20.44 -10.03
N VAL A 236 26.46 20.88 -9.68
CA VAL A 236 26.70 21.74 -8.53
C VAL A 236 27.20 23.10 -9.03
N ILE A 237 26.62 24.17 -8.51
CA ILE A 237 27.15 25.53 -8.65
C ILE A 237 28.03 25.77 -7.42
N GLU A 238 29.33 25.98 -7.62
CA GLU A 238 30.28 26.13 -6.53
C GLU A 238 31.40 27.11 -6.87
N HIS A 239 31.96 27.68 -5.80
CA HIS A 239 33.17 28.49 -5.83
C HIS A 239 34.28 27.87 -4.98
N ASN A 240 33.97 26.85 -4.18
CA ASN A 240 34.94 26.18 -3.34
C ASN A 240 35.84 25.25 -4.17
N LEU A 241 37.14 25.56 -4.20
CA LEU A 241 38.15 24.80 -4.95
C LEU A 241 38.28 23.35 -4.47
N ASP A 242 37.99 23.07 -3.19
CA ASP A 242 38.00 21.70 -2.66
C ASP A 242 36.89 20.83 -3.24
N VAL A 243 35.78 21.42 -3.66
CA VAL A 243 34.71 20.72 -4.40
C VAL A 243 35.06 20.63 -5.87
N ILE A 244 35.46 21.76 -6.48
CA ILE A 244 35.73 21.85 -7.92
C ILE A 244 36.82 20.86 -8.35
N LYS A 245 37.87 20.68 -7.53
CA LYS A 245 38.95 19.71 -7.82
C LYS A 245 38.50 18.25 -7.83
N THR A 246 37.34 17.93 -7.23
CA THR A 246 36.81 16.57 -7.15
C THR A 246 35.76 16.27 -8.23
N ALA A 247 35.40 17.26 -9.05
CA ALA A 247 34.40 17.08 -10.10
C ALA A 247 34.97 16.31 -11.30
N ASP A 248 34.16 15.44 -11.90
CA ASP A 248 34.53 14.77 -13.16
C ASP A 248 34.61 15.74 -14.35
N TRP A 249 33.79 16.80 -14.31
CA TRP A 249 33.68 17.79 -15.37
C TRP A 249 33.32 19.17 -14.80
N VAL A 250 34.01 20.20 -15.29
CA VAL A 250 33.83 21.60 -14.91
C VAL A 250 33.43 22.41 -16.13
N ILE A 251 32.47 23.31 -15.96
CA ILE A 251 32.07 24.31 -16.96
C ILE A 251 32.32 25.68 -16.35
N ASP A 252 33.39 26.35 -16.79
CA ASP A 252 33.76 27.67 -16.29
C ASP A 252 33.05 28.77 -17.09
N LEU A 253 32.36 29.64 -16.36
CA LEU A 253 31.60 30.76 -16.93
C LEU A 253 32.28 32.09 -16.59
N GLY A 254 32.34 32.99 -17.56
CA GLY A 254 33.02 34.28 -17.37
C GLY A 254 33.25 34.99 -18.71
N PRO A 255 34.42 35.64 -18.91
CA PRO A 255 35.55 35.78 -17.97
C PRO A 255 35.28 36.74 -16.79
N GLU A 256 34.29 37.63 -16.94
CA GLU A 256 33.90 38.60 -15.91
C GLU A 256 32.45 38.35 -15.45
N ALA A 257 31.99 39.10 -14.45
CA ALA A 257 30.59 39.11 -14.04
C ALA A 257 29.75 40.11 -14.88
N GLY A 258 28.42 39.99 -14.81
CA GLY A 258 27.49 40.93 -15.44
C GLY A 258 27.62 40.99 -16.96
N ALA A 259 27.69 42.21 -17.51
CA ALA A 259 27.77 42.42 -18.97
C ALA A 259 29.06 41.89 -19.61
N GLY A 260 30.12 41.68 -18.81
CA GLY A 260 31.38 41.08 -19.26
C GLY A 260 31.40 39.55 -19.22
N GLY A 261 30.33 38.93 -18.72
CA GLY A 261 30.24 37.48 -18.50
C GLY A 261 29.29 36.75 -19.45
N GLY A 262 28.77 35.63 -18.95
CA GLY A 262 27.74 34.83 -19.64
C GLY A 262 28.26 33.98 -20.80
N ARG A 263 29.58 33.77 -20.89
CA ARG A 263 30.21 32.91 -21.90
C ARG A 263 30.85 31.72 -21.22
N ILE A 264 30.88 30.59 -21.93
CA ILE A 264 31.70 29.44 -21.54
C ILE A 264 33.15 29.81 -21.87
N VAL A 265 33.99 29.89 -20.85
CA VAL A 265 35.42 30.20 -20.99
C VAL A 265 36.19 28.93 -21.35
N VAL A 266 35.99 27.90 -20.55
CA VAL A 266 36.57 26.56 -20.73
C VAL A 266 35.64 25.52 -20.12
N ALA A 267 35.61 24.33 -20.71
CA ALA A 267 34.92 23.18 -20.14
C ALA A 267 35.76 21.92 -20.34
N GLY A 268 35.88 21.10 -19.30
CA GLY A 268 36.76 19.93 -19.29
C GLY A 268 36.91 19.33 -17.90
N THR A 269 37.86 18.41 -17.73
CA THR A 269 38.24 17.94 -16.40
C THR A 269 38.92 19.08 -15.60
N PRO A 270 38.98 18.98 -14.26
CA PRO A 270 39.72 19.94 -13.43
C PRO A 270 41.13 20.25 -13.94
N GLU A 271 41.87 19.24 -14.40
CA GLU A 271 43.23 19.37 -14.94
C GLU A 271 43.24 20.15 -16.25
N ALA A 272 42.28 19.91 -17.15
CA ALA A 272 42.16 20.63 -18.41
C ALA A 272 41.81 22.11 -18.19
N VAL A 273 40.94 22.39 -17.22
CA VAL A 273 40.58 23.77 -16.82
C VAL A 273 41.78 24.48 -16.18
N ALA A 274 42.52 23.81 -15.30
CA ALA A 274 43.75 24.34 -14.71
C ALA A 274 44.82 24.63 -15.76
N GLN A 275 45.06 23.69 -16.68
CA GLN A 275 46.01 23.88 -17.79
C GLN A 275 45.62 25.09 -18.63
N TYR A 276 44.35 25.19 -19.05
CA TYR A 276 43.86 26.35 -19.80
C TYR A 276 44.09 27.68 -19.05
N GLY A 277 43.79 27.72 -17.75
CA GLY A 277 44.03 28.89 -16.91
C GLY A 277 45.49 29.31 -16.91
N THR A 278 46.43 28.36 -16.75
CA THR A 278 47.87 28.65 -16.77
C THR A 278 48.40 29.10 -18.13
N GLU A 279 47.85 28.58 -19.23
CA GLU A 279 48.26 28.97 -20.60
C GLU A 279 47.79 30.37 -21.00
N VAL A 280 46.64 30.80 -20.46
CA VAL A 280 46.01 32.09 -20.79
C VAL A 280 46.34 33.18 -19.77
N ALA A 281 46.82 32.81 -18.57
CA ALA A 281 47.23 33.77 -17.55
C ALA A 281 48.30 34.73 -18.08
N PRO A 282 48.21 36.05 -17.81
CA PRO A 282 49.26 36.99 -18.16
C PRO A 282 50.56 36.57 -17.48
N SER A 283 51.67 36.54 -18.23
CA SER A 283 52.99 36.29 -17.66
C SER A 283 53.39 37.48 -16.77
N ASP A 284 53.03 37.45 -15.49
CA ASP A 284 53.57 38.37 -14.49
C ASP A 284 55.02 38.01 -14.15
N THR A 285 55.91 38.18 -15.13
CA THR A 285 57.34 38.40 -14.90
C THR A 285 57.64 39.88 -15.09
N THR A 286 57.18 40.71 -14.16
CA THR A 286 57.82 42.01 -13.88
C THR A 286 58.88 41.83 -12.79
N ALA A 287 59.88 41.00 -13.07
CA ALA A 287 61.16 41.11 -12.38
C ALA A 287 61.95 42.23 -13.07
N ALA A 288 62.16 43.33 -12.35
CA ALA A 288 63.02 44.43 -12.77
C ALA A 288 64.39 43.90 -13.20
N THR A 289 64.74 44.08 -14.47
CA THR A 289 66.15 44.12 -14.90
C THR A 289 66.29 44.99 -16.14
N THR A 290 66.93 46.14 -15.92
CA THR A 290 67.50 47.02 -16.94
C THR A 290 68.51 46.25 -17.79
N GLY A 291 68.28 46.10 -19.10
CA GLY A 291 69.32 45.49 -19.96
C GLY A 291 68.97 45.21 -21.42
N LYS A 292 69.25 46.19 -22.28
CA LYS A 292 69.65 46.08 -23.70
C LYS A 292 68.73 45.36 -24.72
N LYS A 293 68.24 46.20 -25.63
CA LYS A 293 67.68 45.94 -26.96
C LYS A 293 68.39 44.81 -27.72
N SER A 294 67.63 43.82 -28.18
CA SER A 294 67.96 43.04 -29.37
C SER A 294 66.71 42.82 -30.22
N ARG A 295 66.74 43.34 -31.44
CA ARG A 295 65.72 43.17 -32.48
C ARG A 295 65.66 41.70 -32.88
N ARG A 296 64.50 41.04 -32.74
CA ARG A 296 64.19 39.82 -33.48
C ARG A 296 62.80 39.88 -34.08
N ARG A 297 62.79 39.57 -35.39
CA ARG A 297 61.72 39.54 -36.39
C ARG A 297 60.34 39.16 -35.84
N THR A 298 59.38 40.03 -36.14
CA THR A 298 57.93 39.80 -36.17
C THR A 298 57.55 38.61 -37.03
N GLN A 299 56.94 37.60 -36.42
CA GLN A 299 55.91 36.77 -37.06
C GLN A 299 54.55 37.28 -36.58
N PRO A 300 53.55 37.48 -37.46
CA PRO A 300 52.20 37.78 -37.03
C PRO A 300 51.56 36.48 -36.56
N ALA A 301 51.68 36.16 -35.27
CA ALA A 301 50.79 35.20 -34.65
C ALA A 301 49.43 35.89 -34.48
N ALA A 302 48.39 35.33 -35.08
CA ALA A 302 47.03 35.71 -34.76
C ALA A 302 46.81 35.38 -33.27
N GLU A 303 46.98 36.35 -32.39
CA GLU A 303 46.57 36.27 -30.98
C GLU A 303 45.04 36.12 -30.98
N ILE A 304 44.59 34.86 -30.93
CA ILE A 304 43.24 34.54 -30.51
C ILE A 304 43.17 35.04 -29.07
N ASN A 305 42.45 36.14 -28.85
CA ASN A 305 42.21 36.73 -27.53
C ASN A 305 41.34 35.74 -26.72
N ARG A 306 41.99 34.72 -26.17
CA ARG A 306 41.35 33.65 -25.38
C ARG A 306 40.88 34.26 -24.05
N PRO A 307 39.62 34.06 -23.65
CA PRO A 307 39.11 34.62 -22.39
C PRO A 307 39.84 34.01 -21.19
N ARG A 308 40.20 34.82 -20.20
CA ARG A 308 40.85 34.36 -18.96
C ARG A 308 39.91 33.47 -18.15
N SER A 309 40.43 32.37 -17.61
CA SER A 309 39.74 31.52 -16.63
C SER A 309 40.33 31.75 -15.24
N TRP A 310 39.60 32.46 -14.38
CA TRP A 310 39.98 32.67 -12.98
C TRP A 310 39.97 31.35 -12.20
N THR A 311 38.99 30.50 -12.47
CA THR A 311 38.88 29.17 -11.88
C THR A 311 40.11 28.32 -12.19
N GLY A 312 40.53 28.26 -13.46
CA GLY A 312 41.71 27.48 -13.87
C GLY A 312 43.01 27.97 -13.23
N GLU A 313 43.21 29.29 -13.17
CA GLU A 313 44.40 29.90 -12.56
C GLU A 313 44.51 29.57 -11.06
N LEU A 314 43.40 29.63 -10.32
CA LEU A 314 43.35 29.33 -8.89
C LEU A 314 43.38 27.82 -8.60
N LEU A 315 42.85 26.99 -9.50
CA LEU A 315 42.79 25.54 -9.34
C LEU A 315 44.15 24.86 -9.55
N ALA A 316 45.01 25.43 -10.40
CA ALA A 316 46.34 24.88 -10.71
C ALA A 316 47.23 24.64 -9.47
N PRO A 317 47.46 25.60 -8.55
CA PRO A 317 48.24 25.35 -7.35
C PRO A 317 47.56 24.34 -6.41
N VAL A 318 46.22 24.36 -6.32
CA VAL A 318 45.46 23.43 -5.47
C VAL A 318 45.63 21.99 -5.94
N LEU A 319 45.58 21.74 -7.26
CA LEU A 319 45.81 20.41 -7.82
C LEU A 319 47.25 19.94 -7.61
N ALA A 320 48.24 20.84 -7.72
CA ALA A 320 49.64 20.51 -7.51
C ALA A 320 49.96 20.09 -6.07
N GLU A 321 49.27 20.66 -5.08
CA GLU A 321 49.43 20.34 -3.66
C GLU A 321 48.53 19.16 -3.19
N SER A 322 47.50 18.82 -3.96
CA SER A 322 46.54 17.77 -3.62
C SER A 322 47.08 16.35 -3.91
N ARG A 323 46.60 15.36 -3.14
CA ARG A 323 46.85 13.95 -3.41
C ARG A 323 45.69 13.35 -4.19
N THR A 324 46.01 12.54 -5.21
CA THR A 324 45.01 11.76 -5.95
C THR A 324 44.71 10.47 -5.18
N GLU A 325 43.55 10.42 -4.54
CA GLU A 325 43.06 9.26 -3.81
C GLU A 325 41.58 9.02 -4.15
N GLN A 326 41.11 7.78 -4.03
CA GLN A 326 39.70 7.48 -4.25
C GLN A 326 38.89 7.97 -3.04
N ILE A 327 37.90 8.83 -3.28
CA ILE A 327 37.01 9.33 -2.24
C ILE A 327 36.14 8.15 -1.76
N ALA A 328 36.16 7.88 -0.45
CA ALA A 328 35.29 6.86 0.12
C ALA A 328 33.82 7.27 -0.09
N THR A 329 33.04 6.43 -0.76
CA THR A 329 31.62 6.68 -1.01
C THR A 329 30.76 6.01 0.06
N PHE A 330 29.72 6.71 0.50
CA PHE A 330 28.74 6.13 1.40
C PHE A 330 27.90 5.13 0.60
N ASP A 331 27.75 3.89 1.08
CA ASP A 331 26.85 2.91 0.45
C ASP A 331 25.56 2.75 1.27
N PRO A 332 24.42 3.34 0.85
CA PRO A 332 23.13 3.17 1.52
C PRO A 332 22.66 1.72 1.59
N ALA A 333 23.05 0.87 0.62
CA ALA A 333 22.64 -0.52 0.57
C ALA A 333 23.27 -1.31 1.72
N SER A 334 24.58 -1.16 1.94
CA SER A 334 25.28 -1.80 3.09
C SER A 334 24.66 -1.49 4.45
N VAL A 335 24.07 -0.29 4.61
CA VAL A 335 23.45 0.13 5.87
C VAL A 335 21.99 -0.29 5.99
N THR A 336 21.37 -0.78 4.93
CA THR A 336 20.00 -1.34 4.97
C THR A 336 19.99 -2.87 4.94
N GLU A 337 21.11 -3.51 4.61
CA GLU A 337 21.27 -4.96 4.68
C GLU A 337 20.98 -5.52 6.07
N LYS A 338 20.22 -6.61 6.11
CA LYS A 338 19.89 -7.33 7.35
C LYS A 338 21.12 -8.03 7.89
N ARG A 339 21.43 -7.74 9.15
CA ARG A 339 22.50 -8.34 9.93
C ARG A 339 21.94 -9.48 10.80
N SER A 340 22.82 -10.37 11.24
CA SER A 340 22.48 -11.39 12.22
C SER A 340 22.07 -10.72 13.54
N GLY A 341 20.84 -10.99 14.02
CA GLY A 341 20.26 -10.36 15.22
C GLY A 341 19.32 -9.19 14.93
N ASP A 342 19.18 -8.77 13.67
CA ASP A 342 18.18 -7.76 13.30
C ASP A 342 16.76 -8.29 13.50
N VAL A 343 15.90 -7.43 14.03
CA VAL A 343 14.50 -7.74 14.34
C VAL A 343 13.59 -7.02 13.36
N SER A 344 12.62 -7.76 12.81
CA SER A 344 11.59 -7.16 11.98
C SER A 344 10.53 -6.47 12.87
N ILE A 345 10.04 -5.30 12.43
CA ILE A 345 8.98 -4.57 13.12
C ILE A 345 7.74 -5.46 13.31
N GLU A 346 7.45 -6.34 12.36
CA GLU A 346 6.31 -7.25 12.39
C GLU A 346 6.48 -8.41 13.39
N GLN A 347 7.72 -8.75 13.76
CA GLN A 347 8.07 -9.77 14.75
C GLN A 347 8.17 -9.20 16.17
N LEU A 348 8.47 -7.90 16.31
CA LEU A 348 8.49 -7.19 17.58
C LEU A 348 7.14 -7.33 18.32
N GLY A 349 7.20 -7.70 19.60
CA GLY A 349 6.04 -7.84 20.46
C GLY A 349 5.23 -9.13 20.29
N ARG A 350 5.57 -10.04 19.36
CA ARG A 350 4.88 -11.34 19.22
C ARG A 350 5.18 -12.34 20.34
N ALA A 351 6.38 -12.25 20.93
CA ALA A 351 6.77 -13.14 22.02
C ALA A 351 6.08 -12.81 23.36
N ALA A 352 5.61 -11.56 23.52
CA ALA A 352 4.90 -11.13 24.71
C ALA A 352 3.48 -11.69 24.69
N LYS A 353 3.17 -12.58 25.64
CA LYS A 353 1.80 -13.05 25.88
C LYS A 353 0.95 -11.87 26.32
N LEU A 354 -0.16 -11.67 25.63
CA LEU A 354 -1.08 -10.58 25.91
C LEU A 354 -2.04 -10.97 27.07
N PRO A 355 -2.68 -9.98 27.71
CA PRO A 355 -3.63 -10.25 28.79
C PRO A 355 -4.73 -11.23 28.39
N TRP A 356 -5.27 -11.12 27.17
CA TRP A 356 -6.32 -12.03 26.69
C TRP A 356 -5.82 -13.44 26.32
N GLU A 357 -4.54 -13.59 25.99
CA GLU A 357 -3.89 -14.90 25.77
C GLU A 357 -3.58 -15.61 27.09
N THR A 358 -3.46 -14.85 28.18
CA THR A 358 -3.10 -15.37 29.51
C THR A 358 -4.35 -15.66 30.35
N ASP A 359 -5.24 -14.67 30.47
CA ASP A 359 -6.54 -14.79 31.14
C ASP A 359 -7.59 -13.97 30.39
N GLY A 360 -8.01 -14.50 29.24
CA GLY A 360 -9.04 -13.89 28.39
C GLY A 360 -10.35 -13.63 29.11
N ARG A 361 -10.77 -14.54 30.01
CA ARG A 361 -12.02 -14.37 30.74
C ARG A 361 -11.96 -13.14 31.65
N LYS A 362 -10.88 -12.98 32.42
CA LYS A 362 -10.67 -11.79 33.26
C LYS A 362 -10.50 -10.53 32.41
N TRP A 363 -9.75 -10.59 31.31
CA TRP A 363 -9.59 -9.47 30.38
C TRP A 363 -10.94 -8.93 29.92
N HIS A 364 -11.79 -9.77 29.36
CA HIS A 364 -13.07 -9.33 28.80
C HIS A 364 -14.12 -8.94 29.85
N THR A 365 -14.00 -9.39 31.11
CA THR A 365 -15.00 -9.15 32.16
C THR A 365 -14.57 -8.14 33.22
N GLN A 366 -13.28 -7.84 33.34
CA GLN A 366 -12.75 -6.94 34.38
C GLN A 366 -11.77 -5.92 33.77
N ASP A 367 -10.70 -6.38 33.10
CA ASP A 367 -9.54 -5.53 32.75
C ASP A 367 -9.64 -4.87 31.36
N ARG A 368 -10.77 -5.03 30.67
CA ARG A 368 -11.02 -4.58 29.29
C ARG A 368 -10.80 -3.08 29.08
N ILE A 369 -10.33 -2.75 27.88
CA ILE A 369 -10.13 -1.37 27.41
C ILE A 369 -10.84 -1.16 26.07
N ALA A 370 -11.49 -0.02 25.91
CA ALA A 370 -12.20 0.34 24.69
C ALA A 370 -11.24 0.58 23.50
N HIS A 371 -11.78 0.69 22.28
CA HIS A 371 -10.99 0.95 21.08
C HIS A 371 -10.26 2.31 21.09
N ASN A 372 -10.80 3.28 21.83
CA ASN A 372 -10.18 4.59 22.03
C ASN A 372 -9.14 4.61 23.17
N GLY A 373 -8.93 3.48 23.85
CA GLY A 373 -8.02 3.36 24.98
C GLY A 373 -8.62 3.75 26.33
N GLN A 374 -9.91 4.15 26.38
CA GLN A 374 -10.59 4.49 27.63
C GLN A 374 -11.08 3.25 28.38
N PRO A 375 -11.32 3.35 29.71
CA PRO A 375 -11.97 2.29 30.47
C PRO A 375 -13.36 1.98 29.93
N CYS A 376 -13.77 0.71 29.92
CA CYS A 376 -15.16 0.35 29.58
C CYS A 376 -16.07 0.50 30.82
N HIS A 377 -17.24 1.09 30.62
CA HIS A 377 -18.24 1.39 31.66
C HIS A 377 -19.40 0.40 31.73
N TRP A 378 -19.68 -0.38 30.67
CA TRP A 378 -20.68 -1.46 30.74
C TRP A 378 -20.24 -2.56 31.72
N GLU A 379 -21.18 -3.28 32.33
CA GLU A 379 -20.91 -4.23 33.40
C GLU A 379 -20.44 -5.61 32.90
N GLY A 380 -19.23 -6.02 33.29
CA GLY A 380 -18.63 -7.29 32.90
C GLY A 380 -19.44 -8.54 33.27
N ARG A 381 -20.25 -8.46 34.34
CA ARG A 381 -21.13 -9.55 34.78
C ARG A 381 -22.17 -9.91 33.73
N ALA A 382 -22.59 -8.97 32.88
CA ALA A 382 -23.52 -9.23 31.79
C ALA A 382 -22.94 -10.25 30.80
N LEU A 383 -21.71 -10.03 30.33
CA LEU A 383 -21.02 -10.96 29.45
C LEU A 383 -20.82 -12.33 30.13
N GLN A 384 -20.40 -12.31 31.39
CA GLN A 384 -20.15 -13.51 32.17
C GLN A 384 -21.42 -14.39 32.28
N LEU A 385 -22.58 -13.79 32.51
CA LEU A 385 -23.86 -14.50 32.59
C LEU A 385 -24.23 -15.13 31.25
N VAL A 386 -24.16 -14.37 30.16
CA VAL A 386 -24.49 -14.87 28.81
C VAL A 386 -23.60 -16.05 28.42
N ILE A 387 -22.28 -15.94 28.63
CA ILE A 387 -21.35 -17.04 28.32
C ILE A 387 -21.61 -18.24 29.21
N ASN A 388 -21.86 -18.06 30.51
CA ASN A 388 -22.18 -19.18 31.42
C ASN A 388 -23.44 -19.94 30.98
N LEU A 389 -24.48 -19.24 30.52
CA LEU A 389 -25.69 -19.88 30.00
C LEU A 389 -25.44 -20.69 28.72
N LEU A 390 -24.53 -20.22 27.85
CA LEU A 390 -24.16 -20.94 26.64
C LEU A 390 -23.25 -22.15 26.93
N GLU A 391 -22.31 -22.01 27.85
CA GLU A 391 -21.41 -23.10 28.27
C GLU A 391 -22.16 -24.24 28.98
N GLN A 392 -23.32 -23.97 29.58
CA GLN A 392 -24.20 -25.02 30.13
C GLN A 392 -24.82 -25.91 29.05
N ASN A 393 -24.87 -25.46 27.79
CA ASN A 393 -25.40 -26.24 26.67
C ASN A 393 -24.25 -26.96 25.95
N ALA A 394 -24.21 -28.29 26.10
CA ALA A 394 -23.18 -29.15 25.50
C ALA A 394 -23.08 -29.09 23.96
N ALA A 395 -24.06 -28.48 23.28
CA ALA A 395 -24.01 -28.25 21.84
C ALA A 395 -23.03 -27.13 21.42
N PHE A 396 -22.55 -26.30 22.36
CA PHE A 396 -21.56 -25.26 22.11
C PHE A 396 -20.18 -25.62 22.66
N ALA A 397 -19.15 -25.20 21.95
CA ALA A 397 -17.77 -25.28 22.41
C ALA A 397 -17.50 -24.20 23.48
N PRO A 398 -16.48 -24.37 24.34
CA PRO A 398 -16.03 -23.34 25.26
C PRO A 398 -15.79 -22.01 24.52
N ALA A 399 -16.13 -20.89 25.16
CA ALA A 399 -15.95 -19.58 24.55
C ALA A 399 -14.47 -19.33 24.23
N ASN A 400 -14.20 -18.84 23.03
CA ASN A 400 -12.87 -18.39 22.63
C ASN A 400 -12.66 -16.95 23.07
N TRP A 401 -11.77 -16.77 24.04
CA TRP A 401 -11.39 -15.47 24.61
C TRP A 401 -10.09 -14.93 24.03
N ASN A 402 -9.52 -15.59 23.01
CA ASN A 402 -8.20 -15.26 22.46
C ASN A 402 -8.28 -14.18 21.37
N ASP A 403 -8.93 -13.07 21.67
CA ASP A 403 -8.93 -11.84 20.87
C ASP A 403 -8.99 -10.63 21.80
N ARG A 404 -8.48 -9.47 21.37
CA ARG A 404 -8.51 -8.27 22.22
C ARG A 404 -9.93 -7.80 22.54
N SER A 405 -10.85 -7.97 21.60
CA SER A 405 -12.10 -7.20 21.54
C SER A 405 -13.35 -8.04 21.31
N THR A 406 -13.19 -9.31 20.98
CA THR A 406 -14.28 -10.20 20.61
C THR A 406 -14.19 -11.49 21.41
N VAL A 407 -15.29 -11.88 22.05
CA VAL A 407 -15.45 -13.24 22.57
C VAL A 407 -16.34 -14.01 21.60
N GLU A 408 -15.87 -15.16 21.14
CA GLU A 408 -16.56 -15.96 20.15
C GLU A 408 -17.03 -17.28 20.74
N VAL A 409 -18.30 -17.63 20.50
CA VAL A 409 -18.87 -18.94 20.83
C VAL A 409 -19.29 -19.64 19.54
N ARG A 410 -18.91 -20.92 19.39
CA ARG A 410 -19.21 -21.76 18.23
C ARG A 410 -19.95 -23.02 18.64
N ALA A 411 -20.63 -23.67 17.70
CA ALA A 411 -21.11 -25.03 17.91
C ALA A 411 -19.93 -26.00 18.11
N THR A 412 -20.15 -27.07 18.88
CA THR A 412 -19.18 -28.16 19.06
C THR A 412 -18.93 -28.91 17.75
N LYS A 413 -19.94 -28.99 16.87
CA LYS A 413 -19.86 -29.65 15.56
C LYS A 413 -20.46 -28.75 14.49
N GLY A 414 -19.80 -28.68 13.34
CA GLY A 414 -20.21 -27.91 12.17
C GLY A 414 -19.54 -26.53 12.06
N PRO A 415 -19.64 -25.88 10.90
CA PRO A 415 -18.96 -24.61 10.64
C PRO A 415 -19.73 -23.41 11.20
N GLY A 416 -19.00 -22.39 11.65
CA GLY A 416 -19.55 -21.08 11.98
C GLY A 416 -19.59 -20.73 13.47
N TRP A 417 -19.78 -19.44 13.76
CA TRP A 417 -19.96 -18.90 15.11
C TRP A 417 -21.43 -18.66 15.39
N PHE A 418 -21.82 -18.84 16.64
CA PHE A 418 -23.15 -18.54 17.15
C PHE A 418 -23.21 -17.13 17.75
N LEU A 419 -22.24 -16.79 18.61
CA LEU A 419 -22.15 -15.49 19.27
C LEU A 419 -20.79 -14.84 19.01
N HIS A 420 -20.81 -13.56 18.65
CA HIS A 420 -19.70 -12.61 18.75
C HIS A 420 -20.07 -11.53 19.74
N ALA A 421 -19.45 -11.55 20.92
CA ALA A 421 -19.59 -10.49 21.91
C ALA A 421 -18.46 -9.47 21.72
N ARG A 422 -18.79 -8.26 21.28
CA ARG A 422 -17.83 -7.16 21.10
C ARG A 422 -17.69 -6.38 22.41
N THR A 423 -16.52 -6.49 23.03
CA THR A 423 -16.24 -6.02 24.40
C THR A 423 -15.48 -4.69 24.46
N ALA A 424 -14.97 -4.21 23.32
CA ALA A 424 -14.10 -3.04 23.24
C ALA A 424 -14.85 -1.72 22.92
N ALA A 425 -16.15 -1.68 23.13
CA ALA A 425 -16.92 -0.43 23.16
C ALA A 425 -16.94 0.13 24.58
N GLU A 426 -16.82 1.45 24.70
CA GLU A 426 -16.69 2.15 25.99
C GLU A 426 -17.95 1.96 26.86
N TRP A 427 -19.13 2.19 26.29
CA TRP A 427 -20.36 2.27 27.09
C TRP A 427 -21.27 1.05 27.01
N LEU A 428 -21.20 0.23 25.95
CA LEU A 428 -22.17 -0.84 25.71
C LEU A 428 -21.48 -2.10 25.21
N LEU A 429 -21.79 -3.25 25.82
CA LEU A 429 -21.50 -4.57 25.30
C LEU A 429 -22.39 -4.86 24.10
N THR A 430 -21.83 -5.25 22.97
CA THR A 430 -22.63 -5.64 21.80
C THR A 430 -22.59 -7.14 21.60
N LEU A 431 -23.73 -7.80 21.72
CA LEU A 431 -23.90 -9.23 21.50
C LEU A 431 -24.48 -9.45 20.10
N CYS A 432 -23.70 -10.04 19.20
CA CYS A 432 -24.14 -10.40 17.87
C CYS A 432 -24.38 -11.91 17.81
N PHE A 433 -25.60 -12.32 17.51
CA PHE A 433 -26.02 -13.71 17.38
C PHE A 433 -26.30 -14.07 15.93
N ARG A 434 -25.90 -15.27 15.50
CA ARG A 434 -26.30 -15.85 14.22
C ARG A 434 -27.44 -16.83 14.42
N VAL A 435 -28.51 -16.63 13.65
CA VAL A 435 -29.72 -17.44 13.69
C VAL A 435 -30.26 -17.65 12.27
N ARG A 436 -31.34 -18.42 12.13
CA ARG A 436 -31.96 -18.65 10.83
C ARG A 436 -32.53 -17.35 10.25
N ARG A 437 -32.48 -17.23 8.93
CA ARG A 437 -33.12 -16.11 8.22
C ARG A 437 -34.56 -15.90 8.69
N ASP A 438 -34.94 -14.64 8.85
CA ASP A 438 -36.30 -14.22 9.20
C ASP A 438 -36.81 -14.79 10.54
N LYS A 439 -35.92 -15.21 11.45
CA LYS A 439 -36.31 -15.81 12.73
C LYS A 439 -36.83 -14.78 13.73
N PHE A 440 -36.20 -13.60 13.78
CA PHE A 440 -36.57 -12.51 14.69
C PHE A 440 -36.91 -11.24 13.93
N ASN A 441 -37.95 -10.53 14.39
CA ASN A 441 -38.21 -9.15 14.05
C ASN A 441 -37.59 -8.24 15.12
N ALA A 442 -36.87 -7.19 14.70
CA ALA A 442 -36.15 -6.32 15.63
C ALA A 442 -37.07 -5.57 16.59
N GLU A 443 -38.19 -5.02 16.10
CA GLU A 443 -39.11 -4.20 16.91
C GLU A 443 -39.84 -5.05 17.96
N THR A 444 -40.32 -6.22 17.56
CA THR A 444 -40.98 -7.16 18.49
C THR A 444 -39.99 -7.65 19.55
N LEU A 445 -38.76 -7.98 19.16
CA LEU A 445 -37.75 -8.46 20.09
C LEU A 445 -37.28 -7.37 21.06
N ASP A 446 -37.13 -6.12 20.60
CA ASP A 446 -36.79 -4.97 21.47
C ASP A 446 -37.88 -4.75 22.53
N ALA A 447 -39.16 -4.83 22.13
CA ALA A 447 -40.30 -4.72 23.03
C ALA A 447 -40.40 -5.90 24.03
N GLU A 448 -40.11 -7.13 23.59
CA GLU A 448 -40.08 -8.31 24.47
C GLU A 448 -38.95 -8.26 25.49
N LEU A 449 -37.77 -7.76 25.10
CA LEU A 449 -36.62 -7.62 26.00
C LEU A 449 -36.77 -6.43 26.96
N GLY A 450 -37.64 -5.47 26.66
CA GLY A 450 -37.93 -4.33 27.51
C GLY A 450 -36.72 -3.43 27.77
N LEU A 451 -35.81 -3.33 26.79
CA LEU A 451 -34.59 -2.53 26.94
C LEU A 451 -34.92 -1.03 26.84
N PRO A 452 -34.50 -0.19 27.80
CA PRO A 452 -34.74 1.24 27.71
C PRO A 452 -33.98 1.84 26.50
N PRO A 453 -34.60 2.75 25.74
CA PRO A 453 -33.92 3.54 24.72
C PRO A 453 -32.70 4.26 25.27
N LEU A 454 -31.69 4.49 24.43
CA LEU A 454 -30.44 5.12 24.88
C LEU A 454 -30.62 6.56 25.38
N ASP A 455 -31.62 7.29 24.88
CA ASP A 455 -31.94 8.65 25.32
C ASP A 455 -32.65 8.72 26.68
N GLU A 456 -33.17 7.60 27.19
CA GLU A 456 -33.78 7.50 28.52
C GLU A 456 -32.77 7.09 29.61
N MET A 457 -31.57 6.65 29.21
CA MET A 457 -30.51 6.22 30.13
C MET A 457 -29.67 7.43 30.59
N LYS A 458 -29.72 7.75 31.88
CA LYS A 458 -28.99 8.89 32.47
C LYS A 458 -27.50 8.59 32.66
N GLU A 459 -27.15 7.31 32.68
CA GLU A 459 -25.83 6.79 33.01
C GLU A 459 -24.87 6.77 31.81
N ILE A 460 -25.38 7.02 30.60
CA ILE A 460 -24.62 6.92 29.35
C ILE A 460 -24.60 8.30 28.67
N PRO A 461 -23.43 8.84 28.26
CA PRO A 461 -23.32 10.11 27.56
C PRO A 461 -23.68 10.01 26.05
N VAL A 462 -24.48 9.01 25.67
CA VAL A 462 -24.82 8.73 24.27
C VAL A 462 -26.19 9.35 23.98
N TYR A 463 -26.19 10.37 23.14
CA TYR A 463 -27.42 10.99 22.63
C TYR A 463 -27.91 10.24 21.39
N GLY A 464 -29.15 9.75 21.41
CA GLY A 464 -29.82 9.23 20.21
C GLY A 464 -30.87 8.16 20.50
N ARG A 465 -31.90 8.09 19.63
CA ARG A 465 -32.98 7.09 19.67
C ARG A 465 -32.64 5.83 18.89
N GLU A 466 -31.36 5.46 18.83
CA GLU A 466 -30.99 4.25 18.10
C GLU A 466 -31.55 3.02 18.80
N PRO A 467 -32.20 2.10 18.07
CA PRO A 467 -32.70 0.86 18.65
C PRO A 467 -31.53 0.01 19.18
N ARG A 468 -31.74 -0.59 20.36
CA ARG A 468 -30.73 -1.43 21.03
C ARG A 468 -30.68 -2.84 20.45
N VAL A 469 -31.79 -3.29 19.88
CA VAL A 469 -31.89 -4.51 19.08
C VAL A 469 -31.89 -4.18 17.58
N LYS A 470 -31.08 -4.91 16.80
CA LYS A 470 -31.09 -4.87 15.35
C LYS A 470 -31.13 -6.29 14.80
N ALA A 471 -31.99 -6.56 13.83
CA ALA A 471 -32.05 -7.86 13.15
C ALA A 471 -31.84 -7.64 11.64
N ARG A 472 -30.79 -8.27 11.07
CA ARG A 472 -30.41 -8.11 9.67
C ARG A 472 -30.20 -9.45 9.01
N ASN A 473 -30.88 -9.68 7.89
CA ASN A 473 -30.64 -10.86 7.07
C ASN A 473 -29.34 -10.75 6.27
N LEU A 474 -28.55 -11.82 6.30
CA LEU A 474 -27.34 -12.01 5.51
C LEU A 474 -27.67 -12.68 4.17
N ARG A 475 -26.73 -12.61 3.20
CA ARG A 475 -26.90 -13.24 1.87
C ARG A 475 -26.89 -14.77 1.94
N SER A 476 -26.29 -15.34 2.99
CA SER A 476 -26.02 -16.77 3.16
C SER A 476 -27.14 -17.56 3.86
N GLY A 477 -28.38 -17.06 3.90
CA GLY A 477 -29.49 -17.76 4.60
C GLY A 477 -29.47 -17.63 6.13
N TRP A 478 -28.56 -16.80 6.66
CA TRP A 478 -28.45 -16.46 8.07
C TRP A 478 -29.11 -15.10 8.36
N GLN A 479 -29.54 -14.90 9.60
CA GLN A 479 -29.87 -13.59 10.17
C GLN A 479 -28.89 -13.28 11.29
N GLU A 480 -28.42 -12.04 11.35
CA GLU A 480 -27.62 -11.51 12.44
C GLU A 480 -28.53 -10.67 13.35
N VAL A 481 -28.63 -11.06 14.61
CA VAL A 481 -29.36 -10.32 15.66
C VAL A 481 -28.34 -9.69 16.58
N THR A 482 -28.34 -8.36 16.65
CA THR A 482 -27.43 -7.56 17.48
C THR A 482 -28.20 -6.95 18.63
N ILE A 483 -27.71 -7.14 19.86
CA ILE A 483 -28.29 -6.59 21.09
C ILE A 483 -27.21 -5.80 21.82
N ARG A 484 -27.48 -4.54 22.16
CA ARG A 484 -26.56 -3.69 22.95
C ARG A 484 -26.98 -3.72 24.41
N ILE A 485 -26.07 -4.09 25.30
CA ILE A 485 -26.29 -4.29 26.74
C ILE A 485 -25.37 -3.35 27.54
N TRP A 486 -25.89 -2.73 28.58
CA TRP A 486 -25.16 -1.87 29.49
C TRP A 486 -24.82 -2.60 30.80
N ASN A 487 -25.78 -3.28 31.43
CA ASN A 487 -25.61 -3.90 32.75
C ASN A 487 -26.09 -5.36 32.79
N HIS A 488 -25.83 -6.06 33.90
CA HIS A 488 -26.25 -7.46 34.05
C HIS A 488 -27.77 -7.64 34.17
N ALA A 489 -28.50 -6.67 34.71
CA ALA A 489 -29.94 -6.76 34.94
C ALA A 489 -30.72 -6.87 33.61
N GLU A 490 -30.21 -6.27 32.53
CA GLU A 490 -30.79 -6.35 31.19
C GLU A 490 -30.71 -7.73 30.53
N VAL A 491 -29.79 -8.60 30.99
CA VAL A 491 -29.65 -9.97 30.50
C VAL A 491 -30.12 -11.03 31.50
N ASP A 492 -30.26 -10.66 32.77
CA ASP A 492 -30.81 -11.53 33.81
C ASP A 492 -32.35 -11.45 33.87
N THR A 493 -32.99 -11.60 32.72
CA THR A 493 -34.46 -11.60 32.59
C THR A 493 -34.95 -12.93 32.02
N PRO A 494 -36.16 -13.40 32.40
CA PRO A 494 -36.78 -14.57 31.78
C PRO A 494 -36.93 -14.44 30.26
N GLU A 495 -37.20 -13.22 29.79
CA GLU A 495 -37.39 -12.87 28.38
C GLU A 495 -36.09 -13.05 27.60
N PHE A 496 -34.96 -12.55 28.12
CA PHE A 496 -33.65 -12.73 27.50
C PHE A 496 -33.23 -14.21 27.47
N ARG A 497 -33.49 -14.97 28.54
CA ARG A 497 -33.21 -16.42 28.58
C ARG A 497 -34.02 -17.18 27.53
N ARG A 498 -35.30 -16.83 27.35
CA ARG A 498 -36.15 -17.41 26.30
C ARG A 498 -35.63 -17.08 24.91
N PHE A 499 -35.25 -15.83 24.66
CA PHE A 499 -34.60 -15.41 23.41
C PHE A 499 -33.35 -16.25 23.13
N LEU A 500 -32.45 -16.37 24.11
CA LEU A 500 -31.18 -17.08 23.96
C LEU A 500 -31.39 -18.57 23.62
N GLN A 501 -32.38 -19.22 24.24
CA GLN A 501 -32.77 -20.59 23.93
C GLN A 501 -33.29 -20.73 22.50
N GLN A 502 -34.22 -19.84 22.07
CA GLN A 502 -34.77 -19.85 20.72
C GLN A 502 -33.71 -19.59 19.65
N ALA A 503 -32.80 -18.63 19.90
CA ALA A 503 -31.68 -18.32 19.03
C ALA A 503 -30.72 -19.51 18.91
N SER A 504 -30.36 -20.11 20.05
CA SER A 504 -29.47 -21.28 20.10
C SER A 504 -30.04 -22.46 19.31
N GLN A 505 -31.31 -22.80 19.52
CA GLN A 505 -31.96 -23.89 18.79
C GLN A 505 -32.00 -23.60 17.29
N SER A 506 -32.40 -22.38 16.91
CA SER A 506 -32.46 -21.97 15.51
C SER A 506 -31.10 -22.06 14.79
N PHE A 507 -30.01 -21.77 15.49
CA PHE A 507 -28.66 -21.90 14.95
C PHE A 507 -28.27 -23.36 14.78
N LEU A 508 -28.46 -24.19 15.81
CA LEU A 508 -28.09 -25.60 15.79
C LEU A 508 -28.87 -26.40 14.73
N ASP A 509 -30.13 -26.06 14.49
CA ASP A 509 -30.93 -26.70 13.43
C ASP A 509 -30.35 -26.42 12.03
N LEU A 510 -29.83 -25.21 11.79
CA LEU A 510 -29.16 -24.88 10.54
C LEU A 510 -27.82 -25.57 10.40
N VAL A 511 -27.00 -25.58 11.46
CA VAL A 511 -25.70 -26.26 11.43
C VAL A 511 -25.87 -27.76 11.16
N LYS A 512 -26.91 -28.39 11.72
CA LYS A 512 -27.28 -29.78 11.40
C LYS A 512 -27.70 -29.94 9.94
N ALA A 513 -28.49 -29.02 9.39
CA ALA A 513 -28.95 -29.07 8.00
C ALA A 513 -27.80 -28.83 6.99
N GLU A 514 -26.87 -27.92 7.28
CA GLU A 514 -25.69 -27.64 6.45
C GLU A 514 -24.62 -28.75 6.51
N SER A 515 -24.65 -29.59 7.55
CA SER A 515 -23.76 -30.75 7.67
C SER A 515 -24.21 -31.97 6.83
N GLY A 516 -25.23 -31.82 5.99
CA GLY A 516 -25.67 -32.83 5.00
C GLY A 516 -24.78 -32.88 3.75
N ASP A 517 -24.78 -34.03 3.05
CA ASP A 517 -23.85 -34.40 1.96
C ASP A 517 -23.60 -33.27 0.92
N PRO A 518 -22.37 -32.72 0.82
CA PRO A 518 -22.01 -31.57 -0.01
C PRO A 518 -22.33 -31.71 -1.51
N GLU A 519 -22.39 -32.92 -2.05
CA GLU A 519 -22.66 -33.15 -3.46
C GLU A 519 -24.12 -32.85 -3.88
N SER A 520 -25.07 -32.95 -2.95
CA SER A 520 -26.50 -32.74 -3.20
C SER A 520 -26.89 -31.27 -3.37
N LEU A 521 -26.00 -30.35 -2.95
CA LEU A 521 -26.22 -28.89 -2.95
C LEU A 521 -25.69 -28.21 -4.22
N LEU A 522 -25.10 -28.96 -5.15
CA LEU A 522 -24.53 -28.41 -6.39
C LEU A 522 -25.63 -27.76 -7.24
N PRO A 523 -25.50 -26.47 -7.64
CA PRO A 523 -26.57 -25.71 -8.30
C PRO A 523 -27.16 -26.37 -9.55
N TRP A 524 -26.33 -27.07 -10.33
CA TRP A 524 -26.76 -27.73 -11.57
C TRP A 524 -27.56 -29.02 -11.31
N LYS A 525 -27.20 -29.83 -10.30
CA LYS A 525 -28.01 -30.99 -9.89
C LYS A 525 -29.39 -30.56 -9.38
N LYS A 526 -29.48 -29.39 -8.70
CA LYS A 526 -30.75 -28.85 -8.18
C LYS A 526 -31.62 -28.17 -9.24
N LEU A 527 -31.02 -27.44 -10.17
CA LEU A 527 -31.74 -26.68 -11.20
C LEU A 527 -31.98 -27.48 -12.49
N GLY A 528 -31.19 -28.53 -12.73
CA GLY A 528 -31.26 -29.40 -13.91
C GLY A 528 -31.30 -28.58 -15.21
N ARG A 529 -32.33 -28.80 -16.03
CA ARG A 529 -32.59 -28.06 -17.27
C ARG A 529 -32.47 -26.54 -17.14
N LYS A 530 -32.95 -25.96 -16.03
CA LYS A 530 -32.90 -24.50 -15.82
C LYS A 530 -31.47 -23.98 -15.67
N TRP A 531 -30.53 -24.79 -15.18
CA TRP A 531 -29.12 -24.39 -15.02
C TRP A 531 -28.48 -24.02 -16.35
N HIS A 532 -28.73 -24.83 -17.39
CA HIS A 532 -28.11 -24.66 -18.70
C HIS A 532 -28.55 -23.35 -19.37
N LEU A 533 -29.78 -22.90 -19.11
CA LEU A 533 -30.37 -21.65 -19.62
C LEU A 533 -29.98 -20.39 -18.82
N LEU A 534 -29.14 -20.50 -17.77
CA LEU A 534 -28.68 -19.33 -17.00
C LEU A 534 -27.31 -18.83 -17.50
N HIS A 535 -27.07 -17.53 -17.41
CA HIS A 535 -25.73 -16.93 -17.62
C HIS A 535 -24.66 -17.33 -16.57
N LYS A 536 -25.01 -18.17 -15.59
CA LYS A 536 -24.10 -18.67 -14.55
C LYS A 536 -23.49 -20.02 -14.95
N GLY A 537 -22.28 -20.30 -14.44
CA GLY A 537 -21.63 -21.61 -14.60
C GLY A 537 -20.58 -21.73 -15.71
N PHE A 538 -20.17 -20.62 -16.33
CA PHE A 538 -19.08 -20.61 -17.30
C PHE A 538 -17.70 -20.77 -16.60
N PRO A 539 -16.80 -21.62 -17.11
CA PRO A 539 -15.45 -21.74 -16.58
C PRO A 539 -14.65 -20.45 -16.85
N GLY A 540 -14.22 -19.78 -15.77
CA GLY A 540 -13.44 -18.53 -15.83
C GLY A 540 -14.29 -17.25 -15.92
N ASN A 541 -13.68 -16.10 -15.60
CA ASN A 541 -14.33 -14.77 -15.64
C ASN A 541 -14.53 -14.21 -17.07
N GLY A 542 -14.51 -15.06 -18.09
CA GLY A 542 -14.61 -14.65 -19.49
C GLY A 542 -15.99 -14.11 -19.84
N ARG A 543 -16.05 -13.02 -20.63
CA ARG A 543 -17.32 -12.54 -21.20
C ARG A 543 -17.79 -13.51 -22.28
N ILE A 544 -19.09 -13.80 -22.30
CA ILE A 544 -19.75 -14.61 -23.34
C ILE A 544 -19.66 -13.86 -24.66
N GLN A 545 -19.07 -14.48 -25.70
CA GLN A 545 -18.81 -13.86 -27.01
C GLN A 545 -19.82 -14.28 -28.09
N TRP A 546 -20.94 -14.92 -27.69
CA TRP A 546 -21.96 -15.44 -28.59
C TRP A 546 -23.37 -15.07 -28.13
N TYR A 547 -24.34 -15.16 -29.03
CA TYR A 547 -25.73 -14.77 -28.78
C TYR A 547 -26.45 -15.79 -27.88
N PHE A 548 -26.53 -15.51 -26.57
CA PHE A 548 -27.02 -16.46 -25.56
C PHE A 548 -28.47 -16.94 -25.77
N ASP A 549 -29.32 -16.08 -26.32
CA ASP A 549 -30.75 -16.37 -26.54
C ASP A 549 -31.02 -17.42 -27.63
N LEU A 550 -29.99 -17.93 -28.33
CA LEU A 550 -30.13 -19.08 -29.22
C LEU A 550 -30.36 -20.40 -28.46
N LEU A 551 -29.92 -20.47 -27.19
CA LEU A 551 -29.91 -21.72 -26.43
C LEU A 551 -31.30 -22.28 -26.10
N PRO A 552 -32.31 -21.49 -25.68
CA PRO A 552 -33.68 -21.98 -25.47
C PRO A 552 -34.28 -22.61 -26.73
N GLY A 553 -34.15 -21.96 -27.89
CA GLY A 553 -34.69 -22.46 -29.16
C GLY A 553 -33.99 -23.74 -29.61
N LEU A 554 -32.66 -23.77 -29.54
CA LEU A 554 -31.88 -24.96 -29.87
C LEU A 554 -32.19 -26.14 -28.94
N LEU A 555 -32.34 -25.90 -27.63
CA LEU A 555 -32.64 -26.96 -26.67
C LEU A 555 -34.02 -27.57 -26.92
N ILE A 556 -35.05 -26.75 -27.20
CA ILE A 556 -36.39 -27.24 -27.56
C ILE A 556 -36.33 -28.10 -28.83
N PHE A 557 -35.59 -27.65 -29.83
CA PHE A 557 -35.41 -28.40 -31.08
C PHE A 557 -34.73 -29.76 -30.83
N LEU A 558 -33.62 -29.78 -30.10
CA LEU A 558 -32.89 -31.02 -29.79
C LEU A 558 -33.71 -31.97 -28.90
N GLU A 559 -34.43 -31.46 -27.91
CA GLU A 559 -35.35 -32.26 -27.08
C GLU A 559 -36.46 -32.91 -27.92
N SER A 560 -36.98 -32.20 -28.92
CA SER A 560 -37.98 -32.75 -29.84
C SER A 560 -37.40 -33.76 -30.82
N ALA A 561 -36.19 -33.52 -31.34
CA ALA A 561 -35.57 -34.38 -32.32
C ALA A 561 -35.01 -35.67 -31.69
N LEU A 562 -34.49 -35.59 -30.45
CA LEU A 562 -33.94 -36.70 -29.69
C LEU A 562 -34.95 -37.26 -28.67
N ALA A 563 -36.25 -37.17 -28.93
CA ALA A 563 -37.30 -37.56 -27.98
C ALA A 563 -37.23 -39.05 -27.55
N ASP A 564 -36.67 -39.91 -28.40
CA ASP A 564 -36.45 -41.33 -28.13
C ASP A 564 -35.27 -41.59 -27.16
N PHE A 565 -34.43 -40.59 -26.89
CA PHE A 565 -33.24 -40.67 -26.04
C PHE A 565 -33.47 -40.00 -24.68
N GLU A 566 -32.80 -40.48 -23.63
CA GLU A 566 -32.89 -39.87 -22.29
C GLU A 566 -31.88 -38.72 -22.14
N ALA A 567 -32.38 -37.55 -21.74
CA ALA A 567 -31.57 -36.35 -21.51
C ALA A 567 -31.11 -36.25 -20.04
N ASP A 568 -29.79 -36.25 -19.83
CA ASP A 568 -29.13 -36.08 -18.54
C ASP A 568 -28.63 -34.64 -18.36
N TYR A 569 -29.18 -33.96 -17.34
CA TYR A 569 -28.87 -32.58 -16.95
C TYR A 569 -27.98 -32.48 -15.70
N ALA A 570 -27.42 -33.60 -15.22
CA ALA A 570 -26.66 -33.63 -13.97
C ALA A 570 -25.24 -33.04 -14.08
N MET A 571 -24.80 -32.68 -15.29
CA MET A 571 -23.47 -32.14 -15.56
C MET A 571 -23.46 -30.61 -15.55
N GLN A 572 -22.38 -30.02 -15.04
CA GLN A 572 -22.28 -28.55 -14.90
C GLN A 572 -22.25 -27.81 -16.24
N THR A 573 -21.62 -28.38 -17.27
CA THR A 573 -21.26 -27.65 -18.49
C THR A 573 -21.93 -28.17 -19.76
N LYS A 574 -22.47 -29.39 -19.73
CA LYS A 574 -23.06 -30.07 -20.88
C LYS A 574 -24.33 -30.84 -20.54
N ILE A 575 -25.14 -31.12 -21.56
CA ILE A 575 -26.31 -32.00 -21.50
C ILE A 575 -25.99 -33.22 -22.35
N ASN A 576 -26.21 -34.42 -21.83
CA ASN A 576 -25.96 -35.66 -22.57
C ASN A 576 -27.29 -36.32 -22.94
N TRP A 577 -27.43 -36.77 -24.17
CA TRP A 577 -28.50 -37.69 -24.56
C TRP A 577 -27.94 -39.10 -24.68
N ARG A 578 -28.61 -40.07 -24.05
CA ARG A 578 -28.21 -41.48 -24.04
C ARG A 578 -29.33 -42.37 -24.57
N ASN A 579 -28.94 -43.48 -25.18
CA ASN A 579 -29.89 -44.55 -25.54
C ASN A 579 -30.34 -45.27 -24.25
N ARG A 580 -31.65 -45.45 -24.10
CA ARG A 580 -32.26 -46.05 -22.90
C ARG A 580 -31.85 -47.52 -22.68
N ASP A 581 -31.54 -48.24 -23.75
CA ASP A 581 -31.22 -49.67 -23.69
C ASP A 581 -29.73 -49.93 -23.54
N THR A 582 -28.87 -49.05 -24.06
CA THR A 582 -27.40 -49.26 -24.10
C THR A 582 -26.59 -48.30 -23.24
N GLU A 583 -27.22 -47.27 -22.66
CA GLU A 583 -26.60 -46.16 -21.91
C GLU A 583 -25.50 -45.38 -22.67
N LYS A 584 -25.27 -45.68 -23.95
CA LYS A 584 -24.23 -45.03 -24.76
C LYS A 584 -24.65 -43.60 -25.10
N PRO A 585 -23.71 -42.63 -25.08
CA PRO A 585 -23.99 -41.25 -25.46
C PRO A 585 -24.23 -41.16 -26.97
N VAL A 586 -25.28 -40.46 -27.34
CA VAL A 586 -25.75 -40.31 -28.72
C VAL A 586 -25.55 -38.87 -29.19
N ALA A 587 -25.76 -37.91 -28.28
CA ALA A 587 -25.46 -36.51 -28.50
C ALA A 587 -25.01 -35.82 -27.20
N GLU A 588 -24.20 -34.77 -27.33
CA GLU A 588 -23.87 -33.84 -26.25
C GLU A 588 -24.13 -32.40 -26.68
N LEU A 589 -24.65 -31.58 -25.78
CA LEU A 589 -24.77 -30.14 -25.95
C LEU A 589 -23.96 -29.41 -24.90
N HIS A 590 -22.88 -28.77 -25.31
CA HIS A 590 -21.99 -27.98 -24.44
C HIS A 590 -22.52 -26.55 -24.33
N THR A 591 -23.11 -26.21 -23.18
CA THR A 591 -23.85 -24.96 -22.98
C THR A 591 -23.04 -23.86 -22.28
N LYS A 592 -21.90 -24.20 -21.67
CA LYS A 592 -21.10 -23.29 -20.81
C LYS A 592 -19.73 -22.95 -21.39
N ARG A 593 -19.59 -22.77 -22.70
CA ARG A 593 -18.34 -22.31 -23.34
C ARG A 593 -18.41 -20.82 -23.68
N SER A 594 -17.29 -20.11 -23.58
CA SER A 594 -17.24 -18.66 -23.82
C SER A 594 -17.41 -18.26 -25.29
N ASP A 595 -17.13 -19.18 -26.20
CA ASP A 595 -16.97 -18.96 -27.65
C ASP A 595 -18.11 -19.52 -28.52
N GLY A 596 -19.06 -20.25 -27.94
CA GLY A 596 -20.28 -20.72 -28.62
C GLY A 596 -20.97 -21.88 -27.89
N VAL A 597 -22.14 -22.28 -28.39
CA VAL A 597 -22.76 -23.56 -28.02
C VAL A 597 -22.25 -24.62 -28.97
N GLU A 598 -21.79 -25.76 -28.46
CA GLU A 598 -21.28 -26.84 -29.29
C GLU A 598 -22.17 -28.07 -29.19
N ILE A 599 -22.61 -28.56 -30.34
CA ILE A 599 -23.35 -29.81 -30.49
C ILE A 599 -22.33 -30.87 -30.91
N CYS A 600 -22.26 -31.98 -30.18
CA CYS A 600 -21.50 -33.16 -30.56
C CYS A 600 -22.48 -34.31 -30.83
N LEU A 601 -22.37 -34.96 -31.98
CA LEU A 601 -23.13 -36.16 -32.35
C LEU A 601 -22.18 -37.34 -32.54
N PHE A 602 -22.57 -38.53 -32.09
CA PHE A 602 -21.74 -39.74 -32.18
C PHE A 602 -22.31 -40.74 -33.19
N CYS A 603 -21.88 -40.65 -34.46
CA CYS A 603 -22.38 -41.51 -35.55
C CYS A 603 -21.44 -42.69 -35.86
N ALA A 604 -21.87 -43.63 -36.71
CA ALA A 604 -20.98 -44.71 -37.14
C ALA A 604 -19.84 -44.17 -38.04
N PRO A 605 -18.66 -44.82 -38.06
CA PRO A 605 -17.54 -44.36 -38.87
C PRO A 605 -17.90 -44.23 -40.36
N GLY A 606 -17.64 -43.05 -40.95
CA GLY A 606 -17.85 -42.78 -42.37
C GLY A 606 -19.29 -42.48 -42.80
N GLU A 607 -20.24 -42.43 -41.86
CA GLU A 607 -21.68 -42.25 -42.16
C GLU A 607 -22.05 -40.79 -42.47
N ILE A 608 -21.33 -39.85 -41.89
CA ILE A 608 -21.49 -38.41 -42.14
C ILE A 608 -20.20 -37.87 -42.76
N THR A 609 -20.31 -37.24 -43.93
CA THR A 609 -19.18 -36.56 -44.59
C THR A 609 -19.24 -35.05 -44.33
N LEU A 610 -18.07 -34.41 -44.18
CA LEU A 610 -17.96 -32.98 -43.87
C LEU A 610 -18.68 -32.06 -44.87
N GLY A 611 -18.81 -32.48 -46.14
CA GLY A 611 -19.56 -31.75 -47.17
C GLY A 611 -21.04 -31.51 -46.84
N ARG A 612 -21.68 -32.37 -46.03
CA ARG A 612 -23.12 -32.27 -45.69
C ARG A 612 -23.45 -31.13 -44.74
N PHE A 613 -22.47 -30.60 -44.02
CA PHE A 613 -22.64 -29.50 -43.05
C PHE A 613 -21.53 -28.46 -43.16
N ALA A 614 -20.88 -28.37 -44.33
CA ALA A 614 -19.74 -27.49 -44.59
C ALA A 614 -20.07 -25.99 -44.46
N THR A 615 -21.34 -25.62 -44.37
CA THR A 615 -21.81 -24.23 -44.16
C THR A 615 -22.38 -23.99 -42.77
N LEU A 616 -22.56 -25.05 -41.95
CA LEU A 616 -23.19 -24.95 -40.64
C LEU A 616 -22.21 -24.46 -39.57
N GLY A 617 -22.65 -23.47 -38.78
CA GLY A 617 -21.96 -22.98 -37.60
C GLY A 617 -20.64 -22.25 -37.86
N SER A 618 -20.01 -21.80 -36.78
CA SER A 618 -18.73 -21.10 -36.78
C SER A 618 -17.52 -22.05 -36.80
N VAL A 619 -17.66 -23.23 -36.19
CA VAL A 619 -16.62 -24.28 -36.17
C VAL A 619 -17.29 -25.62 -36.43
N ARG A 620 -16.64 -26.46 -37.24
CA ARG A 620 -17.15 -27.76 -37.65
C ARG A 620 -16.02 -28.74 -37.85
N SER A 621 -16.15 -29.93 -37.29
CA SER A 621 -15.12 -30.97 -37.40
C SER A 621 -15.74 -32.35 -37.27
N ILE A 622 -15.16 -33.31 -37.98
CA ILE A 622 -15.40 -34.74 -37.73
C ILE A 622 -14.09 -35.28 -37.15
N THR A 623 -14.16 -35.87 -35.96
CA THR A 623 -13.03 -36.60 -35.37
C THR A 623 -13.32 -38.09 -35.55
N PRO A 624 -12.63 -38.78 -36.47
CA PRO A 624 -12.85 -40.21 -36.65
C PRO A 624 -12.27 -41.00 -35.47
N SER A 625 -12.97 -42.03 -35.03
CA SER A 625 -12.52 -42.97 -34.00
C SER A 625 -12.93 -44.40 -34.36
N ASN A 626 -12.27 -45.39 -33.74
CA ASN A 626 -12.53 -46.80 -34.03
C ASN A 626 -13.98 -47.23 -33.70
N ASP A 627 -14.64 -46.55 -32.76
CA ASP A 627 -15.97 -46.94 -32.25
C ASP A 627 -17.13 -46.05 -32.75
N CYS A 628 -16.87 -44.76 -32.99
CA CYS A 628 -17.83 -43.80 -33.54
C CYS A 628 -17.13 -42.52 -34.01
N ASP A 629 -17.64 -41.93 -35.08
CA ASP A 629 -17.19 -40.61 -35.53
C ASP A 629 -17.88 -39.54 -34.68
N GLU A 630 -17.09 -38.58 -34.19
CA GLU A 630 -17.59 -37.45 -33.42
C GLU A 630 -17.76 -36.24 -34.34
N VAL A 631 -19.01 -35.88 -34.62
CA VAL A 631 -19.37 -34.72 -35.43
C VAL A 631 -19.64 -33.54 -34.52
N ARG A 632 -18.81 -32.49 -34.59
CA ARG A 632 -18.96 -31.28 -33.79
C ARG A 632 -19.41 -30.11 -34.64
N ILE A 633 -20.40 -29.37 -34.16
CA ILE A 633 -20.90 -28.12 -34.76
C ILE A 633 -21.01 -27.07 -33.67
N ARG A 634 -20.32 -25.93 -33.85
CA ARG A 634 -20.37 -24.79 -32.92
C ARG A 634 -21.24 -23.68 -33.48
N LEU A 635 -22.14 -23.17 -32.66
CA LEU A 635 -23.10 -22.12 -32.99
C LEU A 635 -22.82 -20.89 -32.12
N SER A 636 -22.56 -19.74 -32.75
CA SER A 636 -22.30 -18.48 -32.03
C SER A 636 -23.27 -17.33 -32.35
N GLN A 637 -24.05 -17.42 -33.43
CA GLN A 637 -24.96 -16.38 -33.91
C GLN A 637 -26.39 -16.92 -34.10
N ALA A 638 -27.39 -16.05 -33.98
CA ALA A 638 -28.81 -16.41 -34.16
C ALA A 638 -29.10 -17.05 -35.53
N GLN A 639 -28.49 -16.50 -36.59
CA GLN A 639 -28.64 -16.96 -37.98
C GLN A 639 -28.26 -18.44 -38.16
N HIS A 640 -27.36 -18.98 -37.32
CA HIS A 640 -26.97 -20.39 -37.44
C HIS A 640 -28.07 -21.34 -36.97
N VAL A 641 -28.96 -20.93 -36.05
CA VAL A 641 -30.09 -21.75 -35.60
C VAL A 641 -31.27 -21.63 -36.57
N GLU A 642 -31.42 -20.47 -37.21
CA GLU A 642 -32.44 -20.21 -38.22
C GLU A 642 -32.09 -20.81 -39.60
N ASP A 643 -30.86 -21.29 -39.80
CA ASP A 643 -30.42 -21.93 -41.04
C ASP A 643 -31.25 -23.22 -41.30
N PRO A 644 -32.05 -23.27 -42.37
CA PRO A 644 -32.85 -24.46 -42.71
C PRO A 644 -31.99 -25.72 -42.93
N LEU A 645 -30.70 -25.56 -43.25
CA LEU A 645 -29.77 -26.67 -43.37
C LEU A 645 -29.45 -27.30 -42.01
N LEU A 646 -29.47 -26.55 -40.91
CA LEU A 646 -29.19 -27.09 -39.58
C LEU A 646 -30.29 -28.05 -39.14
N SER A 647 -31.56 -27.65 -39.28
CA SER A 647 -32.69 -28.50 -38.91
C SER A 647 -32.74 -29.76 -39.76
N THR A 648 -32.55 -29.62 -41.08
CA THR A 648 -32.50 -30.75 -42.01
C THR A 648 -31.33 -31.70 -41.68
N PHE A 649 -30.13 -31.17 -41.43
CA PHE A 649 -28.97 -31.97 -41.06
C PHE A 649 -29.17 -32.71 -39.73
N LEU A 650 -29.69 -32.02 -38.71
CA LEU A 650 -29.92 -32.64 -37.40
C LEU A 650 -30.99 -33.74 -37.50
N ILE A 651 -32.09 -33.54 -38.22
CA ILE A 651 -33.12 -34.58 -38.43
C ILE A 651 -32.53 -35.80 -39.15
N ASP A 652 -31.75 -35.60 -40.21
CA ASP A 652 -31.08 -36.67 -40.95
C ASP A 652 -30.06 -37.41 -40.07
N ALA A 653 -29.21 -36.67 -39.36
CA ALA A 653 -28.19 -37.23 -38.48
C ALA A 653 -28.82 -37.99 -37.31
N ILE A 654 -29.94 -37.51 -36.76
CA ILE A 654 -30.66 -38.17 -35.66
C ILE A 654 -31.40 -39.41 -36.14
N SER A 655 -31.98 -39.39 -37.33
CA SER A 655 -32.59 -40.58 -37.95
C SER A 655 -31.57 -41.71 -38.17
N VAL A 656 -30.33 -41.34 -38.46
CA VAL A 656 -29.19 -42.25 -38.52
C VAL A 656 -28.84 -42.80 -37.13
N LEU A 657 -28.79 -41.93 -36.12
CA LEU A 657 -28.49 -42.31 -34.73
C LEU A 657 -29.52 -43.27 -34.12
N ALA A 658 -30.80 -43.17 -34.51
CA ALA A 658 -31.88 -44.06 -34.04
C ALA A 658 -31.83 -45.48 -34.64
N ARG A 659 -31.03 -45.73 -35.69
CA ARG A 659 -30.82 -47.08 -36.26
C ARG A 659 -29.76 -47.89 -35.48
N ARG A 660 -29.15 -47.29 -34.46
CA ARG A 660 -28.11 -47.86 -33.59
C ARG A 660 -28.62 -48.02 -32.17
#